data_AF-A0A2M7V3G0-F1
#
_entry.id   AF-A0A2M7V3G0-F1
#
_cell.length_a   1.000
_cell.length_b   1.000
_cell.length_c   1.000
_cell.angle_alpha   90.00
_cell.angle_beta   90.00
_cell.angle_gamma   90.00
#
_symmetry.space_group_name_H-M   'P 1'
#
loop_
_entity.id
_entity.type
_entity.pdbx_description
1 polymer ?
#
loop_
_entity_poly.entity_id
_entity_poly.type
_entity_poly.pdbx_seq_one_letter_code
_entity_poly.pdbx_strand_id
1 'polypeptide(L)'
;MKNIFLYLDIAIQDTVLFIKNNLLAVIVSALFLFGVIWMGSVISVVTSRDILDPLTVQIDGIGDDSLSSVKVLSILSRAGNTVYLASLPGHANEWYNPGKTFISKILVGFKTEHLEQHFMVTVSLGDTHFTYTKEQFLDQWKKVDAKNDASFLYSSEGSSEYVLYEAPGNVQSHPLHVSFAPHIFSSINFNASEKLIQKPLFQSIKIFFLTEIMVLLIFVLLNTYRKINHIAFDKRETLVYRRRYLLFVLSVVSTFVLIGIFDILVRIFYKPDTLHVFMDASKIYLNSTLPAFLPKPVERVQFMYSIMFSPFLLLFSFGFWKRYIVHATKEKIERLYQFLMIALPHIVFAIVYIGLAVSNFLYVSTSFSFHGIGKYLYALLLFPLGVYGMLFMKKKYSTRYISYALYIFYGICLSSILLINVFPYNIFTELNDAFHLDPVFYPMSQVMMGKTMLVNLGGLYGLYPVFLQPIFQLAGLSVLSFTSVMAFLLVLSYVVMFLFLKREVKHPFIVCIGFATILFYYLENGNNAISYFQYWPIRILFPSLALLLISVYVKHKKRVWYYLIFAMSGLSILWNLDSGIIIFLSWMITLVYSEFLTIQKNRSSVLRIFRHIVVGCLTVGLTFLMYSVYAYLRSGSFADMTMLWQYQKLFFAGYFMIPMPFPHVWIVAALIFLVGLLLAVKGWLNKEERSNPDMRAKNIVIFFLTVMGLGLFTYYEGRSHDLTFYGPMFTVILLLTLFADILYQNYVTHTERYGYGIFFLFIFFFLFSSPINLIANSGKYYSWVTTRASTLLQGSQTMMTRNVDFIQSHTTRGEHIIIFSKKFYDGIFYGESRTRSSMDISASTDIFFKSEVEYLMHFLKCNTNDKVFVYPSSDYAYYDDYVDDILRNEYSVVDKSTDDMVFLMKNVSSTVSEGCID
;
A
#
# COMPACT_ATOMS: atom_id res chain seq x y z
N MET A 1 6.60 -48.09 2.09
CA MET A 1 7.76 -47.48 2.78
C MET A 1 9.11 -47.93 2.20
N LYS A 2 9.43 -49.24 2.07
CA LYS A 2 10.71 -49.72 1.49
C LYS A 2 11.11 -49.08 0.15
N ASN A 3 10.17 -48.92 -0.79
CA ASN A 3 10.47 -48.29 -2.09
C ASN A 3 10.80 -46.79 -1.98
N ILE A 4 10.24 -46.07 -0.99
CA ILE A 4 10.48 -44.62 -0.81
C ILE A 4 11.91 -44.39 -0.33
N PHE A 5 12.41 -45.18 0.63
CA PHE A 5 13.79 -45.08 1.10
C PHE A 5 14.79 -45.38 -0.03
N LEU A 6 14.51 -46.39 -0.86
CA LEU A 6 15.33 -46.67 -2.04
C LEU A 6 15.38 -45.48 -3.03
N TYR A 7 14.22 -44.86 -3.34
CA TYR A 7 14.19 -43.69 -4.21
C TYR A 7 14.86 -42.46 -3.60
N LEU A 8 14.79 -42.31 -2.27
CA LEU A 8 15.46 -41.25 -1.54
C LEU A 8 16.99 -41.40 -1.62
N ASP A 9 17.51 -42.61 -1.40
CA ASP A 9 18.94 -42.89 -1.52
C ASP A 9 19.46 -42.60 -2.94
N ILE A 10 18.72 -43.03 -3.96
CA ILE A 10 19.04 -42.73 -5.36
C ILE A 10 18.98 -41.22 -5.64
N ALA A 11 17.98 -40.52 -5.09
CA ALA A 11 17.85 -39.07 -5.25
C ALA A 11 19.00 -38.31 -4.56
N ILE A 12 19.48 -38.79 -3.41
CA ILE A 12 20.65 -38.24 -2.72
C ILE A 12 21.90 -38.45 -3.59
N GLN A 13 22.11 -39.64 -4.15
CA GLN A 13 23.24 -39.92 -5.04
C GLN A 13 23.23 -39.04 -6.30
N ASP A 14 22.07 -38.88 -6.95
CA ASP A 14 21.90 -37.97 -8.09
C ASP A 14 22.19 -36.52 -7.71
N THR A 15 21.82 -36.11 -6.49
CA THR A 15 22.08 -34.76 -5.97
C THR A 15 23.57 -34.53 -5.79
N VAL A 16 24.27 -35.48 -5.18
CA VAL A 16 25.74 -35.43 -5.03
C VAL A 16 26.41 -35.37 -6.39
N LEU A 17 25.95 -36.16 -7.36
CA LEU A 17 26.47 -36.15 -8.73
C LEU A 17 26.23 -34.81 -9.44
N PHE A 18 25.04 -34.23 -9.28
CA PHE A 18 24.71 -32.91 -9.82
C PHE A 18 25.64 -31.82 -9.24
N ILE A 19 25.82 -31.80 -7.91
CA ILE A 19 26.70 -30.85 -7.24
C ILE A 19 28.15 -31.03 -7.74
N LYS A 20 28.64 -32.27 -7.82
CA LYS A 20 29.99 -32.56 -8.32
C LYS A 20 30.19 -32.07 -9.75
N ASN A 21 29.21 -32.28 -10.63
CA ASN A 21 29.28 -31.87 -12.03
C ASN A 21 29.14 -30.34 -12.22
N ASN A 22 28.60 -29.63 -11.24
CA ASN A 22 28.35 -28.18 -11.29
C ASN A 22 29.06 -27.42 -10.16
N LEU A 23 30.13 -27.97 -9.60
CA LEU A 23 30.75 -27.50 -8.36
C LEU A 23 31.09 -26.01 -8.39
N LEU A 24 31.69 -25.53 -9.48
CA LEU A 24 32.02 -24.12 -9.65
C LEU A 24 30.77 -23.23 -9.62
N ALA A 25 29.70 -23.62 -10.32
CA ALA A 25 28.46 -22.86 -10.35
C ALA A 25 27.78 -22.83 -8.98
N VAL A 26 27.81 -23.96 -8.24
CA VAL A 26 27.30 -24.04 -6.87
C VAL A 26 28.10 -23.14 -5.93
N ILE A 27 29.44 -23.16 -5.98
CA ILE A 27 30.30 -22.31 -5.14
C ILE A 27 30.06 -20.82 -5.45
N VAL A 28 30.03 -20.43 -6.72
CA VAL A 28 29.75 -19.05 -7.13
C VAL A 28 28.36 -18.60 -6.67
N SER A 29 27.36 -19.49 -6.79
CA SER A 29 26.00 -19.24 -6.31
C SER A 29 25.94 -19.03 -4.80
N ALA A 30 26.65 -19.87 -4.04
CA ALA A 30 26.74 -19.79 -2.60
C ALA A 30 27.43 -18.49 -2.13
N LEU A 31 28.54 -18.11 -2.77
CA LEU A 31 29.23 -16.84 -2.51
C LEU A 31 28.35 -15.63 -2.83
N PHE A 32 27.62 -15.67 -3.95
CA PHE A 32 26.66 -14.63 -4.32
C PHE A 32 25.54 -14.52 -3.28
N LEU A 33 24.94 -15.65 -2.88
CA LEU A 33 23.88 -15.71 -1.88
C LEU A 33 24.34 -15.15 -0.54
N PHE A 34 25.52 -15.55 -0.08
CA PHE A 34 26.14 -15.01 1.13
C PHE A 34 26.32 -13.50 1.04
N GLY A 35 26.89 -13.00 -0.07
CA GLY A 35 27.09 -11.57 -0.30
C GLY A 35 25.78 -10.77 -0.28
N VAL A 36 24.71 -11.31 -0.87
CA VAL A 36 23.36 -10.72 -0.87
C VAL A 36 22.76 -10.69 0.53
N ILE A 37 22.84 -11.80 1.26
CA ILE A 37 22.31 -11.89 2.63
C ILE A 37 23.05 -10.92 3.54
N TRP A 38 24.38 -10.88 3.42
CA TRP A 38 25.23 -9.94 4.16
C TRP A 38 24.89 -8.50 3.84
N MET A 39 24.83 -8.14 2.56
CA MET A 39 24.45 -6.80 2.13
C MET A 39 23.06 -6.41 2.63
N GLY A 40 22.06 -7.29 2.50
CA GLY A 40 20.71 -7.02 2.99
C GLY A 40 20.65 -6.88 4.51
N SER A 41 21.40 -7.69 5.27
CA SER A 41 21.49 -7.53 6.73
C SER A 41 22.13 -6.20 7.12
N VAL A 42 23.21 -5.79 6.44
CA VAL A 42 23.84 -4.46 6.63
C VAL A 42 22.84 -3.36 6.31
N ILE A 43 22.17 -3.43 5.15
CA ILE A 43 21.13 -2.48 4.75
C ILE A 43 20.03 -2.40 5.81
N SER A 44 19.55 -3.53 6.33
CA SER A 44 18.49 -3.54 7.36
C SER A 44 18.90 -2.81 8.64
N VAL A 45 20.15 -2.96 9.08
CA VAL A 45 20.67 -2.23 10.25
C VAL A 45 20.78 -0.73 9.95
N VAL A 46 21.22 -0.38 8.74
CA VAL A 46 21.22 1.01 8.31
C VAL A 46 19.77 1.52 8.28
N THR A 47 18.81 0.81 7.71
CA THR A 47 17.44 1.31 7.50
C THR A 47 16.55 1.27 8.74
N SER A 48 16.76 0.35 9.70
CA SER A 48 15.83 0.07 10.81
C SER A 48 15.58 1.21 11.79
N ARG A 49 16.31 2.33 11.66
CA ARG A 49 16.27 3.50 12.57
C ARG A 49 16.61 3.16 14.02
N ASP A 50 16.92 1.92 14.39
CA ASP A 50 17.25 1.57 15.77
C ASP A 50 18.47 2.38 16.24
N ILE A 51 18.27 3.24 17.23
CA ILE A 51 19.36 3.99 17.88
C ILE A 51 20.38 2.97 18.39
N LEU A 52 21.64 3.18 18.00
CA LEU A 52 22.72 2.29 18.39
C LEU A 52 23.19 2.58 19.80
N ASP A 53 23.23 3.86 20.19
CA ASP A 53 23.52 4.34 21.55
C ASP A 53 22.52 5.46 21.93
N PRO A 54 21.70 5.30 22.99
CA PRO A 54 20.73 6.31 23.40
C PRO A 54 21.45 7.63 23.68
N LEU A 55 20.93 8.71 23.10
CA LEU A 55 21.38 10.06 23.40
C LEU A 55 20.59 10.58 24.58
N THR A 56 21.30 10.98 25.63
CA THR A 56 20.76 11.85 26.67
C THR A 56 21.59 13.13 26.77
N VAL A 57 20.91 14.23 27.08
CA VAL A 57 21.52 15.51 27.39
C VAL A 57 21.03 15.89 28.78
N GLN A 58 21.94 16.11 29.70
CA GLN A 58 21.66 16.52 31.07
C GLN A 58 22.23 17.92 31.30
N ILE A 59 21.48 18.79 31.99
CA ILE A 59 21.91 20.16 32.30
C ILE A 59 21.76 20.41 33.79
N ASP A 60 22.87 20.48 34.50
CA ASP A 60 22.91 20.67 35.96
C ASP A 60 23.31 22.11 36.33
N GLY A 61 22.91 22.56 37.53
CA GLY A 61 23.31 23.86 38.10
C GLY A 61 22.32 25.02 37.84
N ILE A 62 21.26 24.79 37.08
CA ILE A 62 20.19 25.75 36.82
C ILE A 62 18.97 25.38 37.70
N GLY A 63 18.32 26.36 38.33
CA GLY A 63 17.13 26.11 39.17
C GLY A 63 15.94 25.55 38.40
N ASP A 64 15.08 24.78 39.07
CA ASP A 64 13.94 24.06 38.46
C ASP A 64 13.01 24.96 37.63
N ASP A 65 12.73 26.17 38.10
CA ASP A 65 11.90 27.15 37.38
C ASP A 65 12.54 27.58 36.04
N SER A 66 13.88 27.63 35.99
CA SER A 66 14.66 28.04 34.82
C SER A 66 14.89 26.87 33.83
N LEU A 67 14.81 25.61 34.25
CA LEU A 67 14.92 24.45 33.36
C LEU A 67 13.79 24.39 32.33
N SER A 68 12.59 24.84 32.70
CA SER A 68 11.43 24.97 31.79
C SER A 68 11.70 25.84 30.56
N SER A 69 12.66 26.75 30.69
CA SER A 69 13.06 27.66 29.63
C SER A 69 14.08 27.05 28.66
N VAL A 70 14.80 25.98 29.02
CA VAL A 70 15.86 25.39 28.19
C VAL A 70 15.27 24.57 27.04
N LYS A 71 15.81 24.73 25.82
CA LYS A 71 15.39 23.96 24.65
C LYS A 71 16.51 23.05 24.18
N VAL A 72 16.33 21.74 24.31
CA VAL A 72 17.26 20.75 23.75
C VAL A 72 16.69 20.18 22.46
N LEU A 73 17.46 20.32 21.39
CA LEU A 73 17.08 19.98 20.03
C LEU A 73 18.12 19.07 19.41
N SER A 74 17.72 18.38 18.35
CA SER A 74 18.61 17.58 17.53
C SER A 74 18.29 17.75 16.05
N ILE A 75 19.31 17.70 15.21
CA ILE A 75 19.14 17.64 13.75
C ILE A 75 19.26 16.20 13.32
N LEU A 76 18.26 15.71 12.60
CA LEU A 76 18.20 14.33 12.11
C LEU A 76 19.15 14.14 10.93
N SER A 77 20.02 13.13 10.98
CA SER A 77 21.03 12.88 9.93
C SER A 77 20.44 12.60 8.54
N ARG A 78 19.20 12.10 8.47
CA ARG A 78 18.55 11.70 7.20
C ARG A 78 17.60 12.74 6.64
N ALA A 79 16.71 13.24 7.49
CA ALA A 79 15.69 14.18 7.06
C ALA A 79 16.24 15.61 6.98
N GLY A 80 17.34 15.90 7.68
CA GLY A 80 17.82 17.27 7.89
C GLY A 80 16.90 18.10 8.79
N ASN A 81 15.75 17.54 9.21
CA ASN A 81 14.81 18.21 10.08
C ASN A 81 15.36 18.33 11.51
N THR A 82 15.03 19.45 12.15
CA THR A 82 15.33 19.70 13.55
C THR A 82 14.13 19.25 14.41
N VAL A 83 14.38 18.51 15.49
CA VAL A 83 13.36 17.96 16.38
C VAL A 83 13.73 18.20 17.85
N TYR A 84 12.72 18.34 18.72
CA TYR A 84 12.94 18.41 20.17
C TYR A 84 13.34 17.06 20.75
N LEU A 85 14.24 17.08 21.73
CA LEU A 85 14.42 15.95 22.63
C LEU A 85 13.34 16.00 23.72
N ALA A 86 12.83 14.83 24.12
CA ALA A 86 11.80 14.75 25.15
C ALA A 86 12.45 14.81 26.54
N SER A 87 11.83 15.49 27.49
CA SER A 87 12.24 15.43 28.90
C SER A 87 12.05 14.01 29.44
N LEU A 88 13.02 13.51 30.19
CA LEU A 88 12.93 12.19 30.80
C LEU A 88 11.93 12.25 31.98
N PRO A 89 10.89 11.38 32.02
CA PRO A 89 9.92 11.40 33.11
C PRO A 89 10.59 11.20 34.47
N GLY A 90 10.38 12.13 35.41
CA GLY A 90 10.99 12.11 36.75
C GLY A 90 12.35 12.79 36.87
N HIS A 91 12.94 13.28 35.78
CA HIS A 91 14.24 13.96 35.74
C HIS A 91 14.12 15.28 34.95
N ALA A 92 13.84 16.39 35.64
CA ALA A 92 13.55 17.69 35.00
C ALA A 92 14.75 18.30 34.25
N ASN A 93 15.96 17.86 34.59
CA ASN A 93 17.24 18.30 34.03
C ASN A 93 17.77 17.37 32.91
N GLU A 94 17.01 16.34 32.51
CA GLU A 94 17.45 15.36 31.52
C GLU A 94 16.51 15.31 30.31
N TRP A 95 17.10 15.32 29.12
CA TRP A 95 16.41 15.15 27.85
C TRP A 95 16.95 13.92 27.13
N TYR A 96 16.08 13.14 26.52
CA TYR A 96 16.43 11.96 25.75
C TYR A 96 15.82 12.02 24.35
N ASN A 97 16.37 11.27 23.41
CA ASN A 97 15.76 11.11 22.10
C ASN A 97 14.66 10.03 22.14
N PRO A 98 13.35 10.39 22.12
CA PRO A 98 12.27 9.41 22.17
C PRO A 98 12.14 8.63 20.86
N GLY A 99 12.50 9.27 19.74
CA GLY A 99 12.44 8.67 18.43
C GLY A 99 13.74 7.95 18.18
N LYS A 100 13.73 6.62 18.06
CA LYS A 100 14.87 5.87 17.57
C LYS A 100 15.34 6.44 16.22
N THR A 101 16.24 7.41 16.20
CA THR A 101 16.60 8.21 15.02
C THR A 101 18.06 8.65 15.10
N PHE A 102 18.72 8.69 13.94
CA PHE A 102 20.10 9.13 13.79
C PHE A 102 20.19 10.64 13.92
N ILE A 103 21.10 11.12 14.79
CA ILE A 103 21.30 12.53 15.06
C ILE A 103 22.63 12.97 14.44
N SER A 104 22.61 13.99 13.60
CA SER A 104 23.82 14.60 13.05
C SER A 104 24.37 15.69 13.96
N LYS A 105 23.50 16.41 14.67
CA LYS A 105 23.89 17.56 15.52
C LYS A 105 22.98 17.66 16.74
N ILE A 106 23.53 18.10 17.87
CA ILE A 106 22.77 18.48 19.07
C ILE A 106 22.82 20.00 19.16
N LEU A 107 21.66 20.61 19.41
CA LEU A 107 21.57 22.03 19.71
C LEU A 107 20.99 22.21 21.11
N VAL A 108 21.57 23.10 21.89
CA VAL A 108 21.03 23.53 23.19
C VAL A 108 20.76 25.02 23.12
N GLY A 109 19.53 25.39 23.46
CA GLY A 109 19.04 26.76 23.47
C GLY A 109 18.82 27.28 24.88
N PHE A 110 19.46 28.41 25.19
CA PHE A 110 19.27 29.15 26.44
C PHE A 110 18.67 30.53 26.16
N LYS A 111 17.88 31.04 27.10
CA LYS A 111 17.60 32.47 27.16
C LYS A 111 18.87 33.23 27.56
N THR A 112 19.05 34.42 27.01
CA THR A 112 20.27 35.24 27.26
C THR A 112 20.53 35.46 28.75
N GLU A 113 19.49 35.69 29.55
CA GLU A 113 19.56 35.87 31.00
C GLU A 113 20.06 34.64 31.77
N HIS A 114 19.82 33.42 31.26
CA HIS A 114 20.24 32.18 31.91
C HIS A 114 21.69 31.80 31.60
N LEU A 115 22.31 32.43 30.59
CA LEU A 115 23.73 32.23 30.30
C LEU A 115 24.64 32.81 31.39
N GLU A 116 24.13 33.67 32.27
CA GLU A 116 24.90 34.23 33.40
C GLU A 116 24.97 33.27 34.61
N GLN A 117 24.07 32.29 34.69
CA GLN A 117 24.08 31.27 35.75
C GLN A 117 25.24 30.28 35.58
N HIS A 118 25.62 29.57 36.65
CA HIS A 118 26.59 28.48 36.57
C HIS A 118 25.87 27.19 36.18
N PHE A 119 26.34 26.51 35.13
CA PHE A 119 25.73 25.27 34.68
C PHE A 119 26.77 24.30 34.10
N MET A 120 26.39 23.03 34.03
CA MET A 120 27.15 21.98 33.33
C MET A 120 26.23 21.29 32.34
N VAL A 121 26.74 21.03 31.13
CA VAL A 121 26.03 20.26 30.11
C VAL A 121 26.75 18.92 29.95
N THR A 122 26.05 17.82 30.23
CA THR A 122 26.54 16.46 30.00
C THR A 122 25.78 15.84 28.84
N VAL A 123 26.50 15.47 27.78
CA VAL A 123 25.96 14.68 26.68
C VAL A 123 26.38 13.23 26.88
N SER A 124 25.43 12.31 26.97
CA SER A 124 25.71 10.87 27.06
C SER A 124 25.28 10.17 25.78
N LEU A 125 26.18 9.33 25.26
CA LEU A 125 26.00 8.48 24.10
C LEU A 125 26.23 7.03 24.55
N GLY A 126 25.16 6.34 24.98
CA GLY A 126 25.29 5.02 25.60
C GLY A 126 26.15 5.10 26.87
N ASP A 127 27.26 4.35 26.91
CA ASP A 127 28.18 4.32 28.06
C ASP A 127 29.26 5.44 28.01
N THR A 128 29.24 6.32 26.99
CA THR A 128 30.21 7.41 26.84
C THR A 128 29.60 8.74 27.28
N HIS A 129 30.30 9.48 28.16
CA HIS A 129 29.82 10.76 28.70
C HIS A 129 30.78 11.92 28.34
N PHE A 130 30.22 13.04 27.89
CA PHE A 130 30.93 14.27 27.57
C PHE A 130 30.38 15.40 28.43
N THR A 131 31.14 15.85 29.42
CA THR A 131 30.73 16.92 30.35
C THR A 131 31.46 18.22 30.03
N TYR A 132 30.71 19.30 29.91
CA TYR A 132 31.20 20.65 29.63
C TYR A 132 30.79 21.58 30.77
N THR A 133 31.75 22.23 31.41
CA THR A 133 31.44 23.38 32.29
C THR A 133 30.91 24.54 31.45
N LYS A 134 30.27 25.53 32.08
CA LYS A 134 29.84 26.78 31.42
C LYS A 134 30.92 27.38 30.52
N GLU A 135 32.15 27.51 31.02
CA GLU A 135 33.26 28.11 30.27
C GLU A 135 33.61 27.28 29.04
N GLN A 136 33.65 25.95 29.19
CA GLN A 136 33.90 25.01 28.10
C GLN A 136 32.75 24.98 27.09
N PHE A 137 31.51 25.10 27.55
CA PHE A 137 30.34 25.19 26.70
C PHE A 137 30.40 26.44 25.82
N LEU A 138 30.65 27.61 26.41
CA LEU A 138 30.71 28.88 25.67
C LEU A 138 31.91 28.97 24.70
N ASP A 139 33.02 28.30 25.00
CA ASP A 139 34.23 28.28 24.16
C ASP A 139 34.14 27.24 23.04
N GLN A 140 33.72 26.01 23.36
CA GLN A 140 33.80 24.87 22.44
C GLN A 140 32.53 24.66 21.62
N TRP A 141 31.36 25.05 22.12
CA TRP A 141 30.12 24.92 21.37
C TRP A 141 29.93 26.09 20.42
N LYS A 142 29.56 25.79 19.17
CA LYS A 142 29.44 26.80 18.14
C LYS A 142 28.08 27.49 18.25
N LYS A 143 28.06 28.80 18.46
CA LYS A 143 26.82 29.60 18.37
C LYS A 143 26.25 29.54 16.94
N VAL A 144 24.96 29.21 16.80
CA VAL A 144 24.27 29.06 15.51
C VAL A 144 23.22 30.15 15.32
N ASP A 145 23.09 30.68 14.11
CA ASP A 145 22.00 31.57 13.75
C ASP A 145 20.72 30.77 13.53
N ALA A 146 19.81 30.87 14.48
CA ALA A 146 18.61 30.05 14.52
C ALA A 146 17.65 30.34 13.33
N LYS A 147 17.80 31.47 12.62
CA LYS A 147 17.00 31.81 11.42
C LYS A 147 17.23 30.88 10.23
N ASN A 148 18.44 30.31 10.08
CA ASN A 148 18.80 29.48 8.93
C ASN A 148 18.64 27.97 9.19
N ASP A 149 18.90 27.51 10.42
CA ASP A 149 18.99 26.08 10.75
C ASP A 149 17.79 25.55 11.57
N ALA A 150 16.90 26.41 12.07
CA ALA A 150 15.74 26.03 12.87
C ALA A 150 14.51 26.94 12.64
N SER A 151 14.19 27.20 11.37
CA SER A 151 13.11 28.11 10.95
C SER A 151 11.73 27.82 11.57
N PHE A 152 11.43 26.55 11.89
CA PHE A 152 10.18 26.16 12.56
C PHE A 152 10.07 26.60 14.03
N LEU A 153 11.19 26.92 14.71
CA LEU A 153 11.17 27.50 16.06
C LEU A 153 10.71 28.95 16.06
N TYR A 154 10.82 29.64 14.91
CA TYR A 154 10.50 31.06 14.77
C TYR A 154 9.03 31.35 14.47
N SER A 155 8.19 30.33 14.26
CA SER A 155 6.75 30.52 14.05
C SER A 155 5.93 30.61 15.34
N SER A 156 6.54 30.39 16.52
CA SER A 156 5.91 30.61 17.83
C SER A 156 6.39 31.92 18.45
N GLU A 157 5.47 32.75 18.94
CA GLU A 157 5.75 33.99 19.68
C GLU A 157 6.76 33.74 20.83
N GLY A 158 7.78 34.61 20.97
CA GLY A 158 8.81 34.54 22.03
C GLY A 158 10.14 33.86 21.64
N SER A 159 10.31 33.42 20.39
CA SER A 159 11.49 32.69 19.89
C SER A 159 12.75 33.54 19.65
N SER A 160 12.65 34.87 19.63
CA SER A 160 13.80 35.78 19.43
C SER A 160 14.73 35.92 20.66
N GLU A 161 14.32 35.40 21.82
CA GLU A 161 15.06 35.53 23.09
C GLU A 161 16.11 34.42 23.30
N TYR A 162 16.14 33.41 22.42
CA TYR A 162 16.96 32.22 22.54
C TYR A 162 18.27 32.30 21.76
N VAL A 163 19.36 31.85 22.39
CA VAL A 163 20.65 31.65 21.75
C VAL A 163 20.92 30.15 21.64
N LEU A 164 21.09 29.65 20.41
CA LEU A 164 21.39 28.24 20.13
C LEU A 164 22.89 27.99 20.04
N TYR A 165 23.34 26.90 20.65
CA TYR A 165 24.70 26.38 20.60
C TYR A 165 24.70 24.96 20.04
N GLU A 166 25.56 24.70 19.05
CA GLU A 166 25.80 23.39 18.47
C GLU A 166 26.95 22.67 19.17
N ALA A 167 26.72 21.41 19.52
CA ALA A 167 27.71 20.57 20.17
C ALA A 167 29.00 20.40 19.33
N PRO A 168 30.19 20.36 19.96
CA PRO A 168 31.46 20.22 19.26
C PRO A 168 31.62 18.85 18.61
N GLY A 169 32.45 18.78 17.57
CA GLY A 169 32.67 17.56 16.78
C GLY A 169 33.31 16.39 17.53
N ASN A 170 33.81 16.60 18.75
CA ASN A 170 34.27 15.52 19.64
C ASN A 170 33.13 14.77 20.32
N VAL A 171 31.91 15.33 20.35
CA VAL A 171 30.65 14.63 20.70
C VAL A 171 30.20 13.79 19.51
N GLN A 172 31.09 12.95 18.99
CA GLN A 172 30.81 12.01 17.91
C GLN A 172 31.39 10.66 18.27
N SER A 173 30.58 9.60 18.16
CA SER A 173 31.08 8.23 18.13
C SER A 173 32.15 8.07 17.03
N HIS A 174 33.16 7.22 17.24
CA HIS A 174 34.27 7.05 16.30
C HIS A 174 33.75 6.79 14.88
N PRO A 175 33.98 7.70 13.91
CA PRO A 175 33.40 7.57 12.59
C PRO A 175 33.99 6.35 11.88
N LEU A 176 33.14 5.55 11.21
CA LEU A 176 33.63 4.50 10.33
C LEU A 176 34.18 5.17 9.07
N HIS A 177 35.48 5.07 8.83
CA HIS A 177 36.13 5.54 7.60
C HIS A 177 35.72 4.66 6.40
N VAL A 178 34.45 4.70 5.99
CA VAL A 178 33.98 4.09 4.73
C VAL A 178 33.87 5.20 3.68
N SER A 179 34.65 5.09 2.61
CA SER A 179 34.76 6.11 1.55
C SER A 179 33.52 6.26 0.66
N PHE A 180 32.54 5.36 0.75
CA PHE A 180 31.46 5.23 -0.23
C PHE A 180 30.25 6.16 0.01
N ALA A 181 30.00 6.68 1.23
CA ALA A 181 28.88 7.60 1.49
C ALA A 181 29.02 8.38 2.82
N PRO A 182 29.95 9.35 2.93
CA PRO A 182 30.30 10.00 4.20
C PRO A 182 29.11 10.71 4.90
N HIS A 183 28.12 11.18 4.14
CA HIS A 183 26.92 11.86 4.65
C HIS A 183 25.89 10.91 5.27
N ILE A 184 25.88 9.62 4.92
CA ILE A 184 24.97 8.62 5.53
C ILE A 184 25.49 8.16 6.90
N PHE A 185 26.80 8.27 7.13
CA PHE A 185 27.49 7.76 8.31
C PHE A 185 28.01 8.85 9.27
N SER A 186 27.64 10.11 9.06
CA SER A 186 28.04 11.26 9.90
C SER A 186 27.14 11.47 11.13
N SER A 187 26.63 10.39 11.73
CA SER A 187 25.75 10.44 12.90
C SER A 187 26.57 10.37 14.19
N ILE A 188 26.21 11.17 15.19
CA ILE A 188 26.98 11.29 16.43
C ILE A 188 26.83 10.09 17.37
N ASN A 189 25.73 9.35 17.25
CA ASN A 189 25.37 8.20 18.09
C ASN A 189 25.56 6.85 17.36
N PHE A 190 26.67 6.71 16.63
CA PHE A 190 26.92 5.61 15.68
C PHE A 190 28.17 4.77 16.03
N ASN A 191 28.04 3.80 16.94
CA ASN A 191 29.10 2.80 17.20
C ASN A 191 29.17 1.74 16.08
N ALA A 192 29.96 2.03 15.06
CA ALA A 192 29.76 1.53 13.72
C ALA A 192 30.33 0.12 13.44
N SER A 193 31.38 -0.34 14.14
CA SER A 193 32.11 -1.57 13.76
C SER A 193 31.43 -2.88 14.21
N GLU A 194 30.91 -2.93 15.43
CA GLU A 194 30.27 -4.13 15.98
C GLU A 194 28.88 -4.39 15.36
N LYS A 195 28.03 -3.35 15.29
CA LYS A 195 26.63 -3.49 14.85
C LYS A 195 26.41 -3.41 13.34
N LEU A 196 27.29 -2.79 12.53
CA LEU A 196 27.18 -2.83 11.05
C LEU A 196 27.93 -4.00 10.41
N ILE A 197 29.04 -4.45 11.01
CA ILE A 197 29.88 -5.47 10.38
C ILE A 197 29.68 -6.80 11.09
N GLN A 198 30.01 -6.89 12.39
CA GLN A 198 30.04 -8.18 13.09
C GLN A 198 28.65 -8.81 13.25
N LYS A 199 27.64 -8.06 13.73
CA LYS A 199 26.29 -8.60 13.92
C LYS A 199 25.62 -9.02 12.59
N PRO A 200 25.60 -8.17 11.53
CA PRO A 200 25.10 -8.56 10.23
C PRO A 200 25.86 -9.75 9.65
N LEU A 201 27.19 -9.80 9.78
CA LEU A 201 27.99 -10.94 9.32
C LEU A 201 27.55 -12.24 10.00
N PHE A 202 27.46 -12.27 11.33
CA PHE A 202 27.05 -13.47 12.06
C PHE A 202 25.61 -13.89 11.77
N GLN A 203 24.69 -12.93 11.67
CA GLN A 203 23.31 -13.20 11.23
C GLN A 203 23.28 -13.76 9.81
N SER A 204 24.11 -13.24 8.92
CA SER A 204 24.18 -13.65 7.52
C SER A 204 24.73 -15.05 7.35
N ILE A 205 25.75 -15.43 8.14
CA ILE A 205 26.25 -16.80 8.19
C ILE A 205 25.11 -17.78 8.54
N LYS A 206 24.31 -17.47 9.57
CA LYS A 206 23.17 -18.32 9.97
C LYS A 206 22.10 -18.43 8.88
N ILE A 207 21.71 -17.30 8.28
CA ILE A 207 20.66 -17.28 7.24
C ILE A 207 21.17 -17.96 5.96
N PHE A 208 22.44 -17.78 5.63
CA PHE A 208 23.10 -18.44 4.50
C PHE A 208 23.04 -19.97 4.63
N PHE A 209 23.53 -20.53 5.75
CA PHE A 209 23.48 -21.98 5.97
C PHE A 209 22.05 -22.52 5.99
N LEU A 210 21.11 -21.79 6.60
CA LEU A 210 19.69 -22.15 6.56
C LEU A 210 19.15 -22.25 5.12
N THR A 211 19.49 -21.26 4.29
CA THR A 211 19.04 -21.20 2.89
C THR A 211 19.65 -22.32 2.06
N GLU A 212 20.95 -22.61 2.22
CA GLU A 212 21.63 -23.71 1.53
C GLU A 212 21.04 -25.08 1.89
N ILE A 213 20.80 -25.34 3.19
CA ILE A 213 20.15 -26.58 3.65
C ILE A 213 18.75 -26.70 3.03
N MET A 214 17.98 -25.61 3.00
CA MET A 214 16.65 -25.61 2.40
C MET A 214 16.70 -25.90 0.89
N VAL A 215 17.63 -25.28 0.15
CA VAL A 215 17.81 -25.53 -1.29
C VAL A 215 18.18 -26.99 -1.56
N LEU A 216 19.04 -27.60 -0.73
CA LEU A 216 19.39 -29.01 -0.81
C LEU A 216 18.18 -29.92 -0.57
N LEU A 217 17.40 -29.66 0.49
CA LEU A 217 16.18 -30.42 0.80
C LEU A 217 15.17 -30.36 -0.35
N ILE A 218 14.95 -29.18 -0.89
CA ILE A 218 14.11 -28.93 -2.07
C ILE A 218 14.58 -29.80 -3.26
N PHE A 219 15.88 -29.78 -3.55
CA PHE A 219 16.44 -30.50 -4.69
C PHE A 219 16.26 -32.02 -4.54
N VAL A 220 16.48 -32.55 -3.34
CA VAL A 220 16.23 -33.96 -3.02
C VAL A 220 14.76 -34.34 -3.20
N LEU A 221 13.82 -33.49 -2.75
CA LEU A 221 12.38 -33.74 -2.92
C LEU A 221 11.96 -33.78 -4.40
N LEU A 222 12.42 -32.82 -5.20
CA LEU A 222 12.16 -32.79 -6.65
C LEU A 222 12.75 -34.03 -7.36
N ASN A 223 13.97 -34.43 -7.00
CA ASN A 223 14.61 -35.63 -7.55
C ASN A 223 13.86 -36.90 -7.21
N THR A 224 13.44 -37.02 -5.95
CA THR A 224 12.66 -38.17 -5.47
C THR A 224 11.34 -38.27 -6.24
N TYR A 225 10.64 -37.14 -6.41
CA TYR A 225 9.40 -37.08 -7.18
C TYR A 225 9.59 -37.52 -8.64
N ARG A 226 10.66 -37.04 -9.28
CA ARG A 226 11.00 -37.42 -10.65
C ARG A 226 11.23 -38.93 -10.78
N LYS A 227 12.01 -39.52 -9.88
CA LYS A 227 12.34 -40.96 -9.93
C LYS A 227 11.10 -41.82 -9.74
N ILE A 228 10.23 -41.46 -8.81
CA ILE A 228 9.00 -42.21 -8.56
C ILE A 228 8.09 -42.24 -9.79
N ASN A 229 8.03 -41.15 -10.56
CA ASN A 229 7.08 -41.03 -11.67
C ASN A 229 7.64 -41.47 -13.04
N HIS A 230 8.91 -41.90 -13.14
CA HIS A 230 9.55 -42.54 -14.31
C HIS A 230 8.96 -42.15 -15.69
N ILE A 231 8.92 -40.84 -16.00
CA ILE A 231 8.43 -40.38 -17.30
C ILE A 231 9.58 -40.50 -18.31
N ALA A 232 9.59 -41.59 -19.11
CA ALA A 232 10.53 -41.77 -20.21
C ALA A 232 10.34 -40.67 -21.27
N PHE A 233 11.44 -40.04 -21.72
CA PHE A 233 11.38 -38.82 -22.53
C PHE A 233 12.35 -38.84 -23.72
N ASP A 234 11.93 -38.25 -24.84
CA ASP A 234 12.78 -38.08 -26.03
C ASP A 234 13.79 -36.94 -25.82
N LYS A 235 15.08 -37.24 -26.02
CA LYS A 235 16.19 -36.27 -25.96
C LYS A 235 15.99 -35.07 -26.90
N ARG A 236 15.23 -35.19 -27.99
CA ARG A 236 14.93 -34.05 -28.91
C ARG A 236 14.01 -33.02 -28.27
N GLU A 237 13.03 -33.45 -27.48
CA GLU A 237 12.08 -32.55 -26.82
C GLU A 237 12.74 -31.71 -25.72
N THR A 238 13.79 -32.24 -25.08
CA THR A 238 14.57 -31.53 -24.05
C THR A 238 15.24 -30.25 -24.60
N LEU A 239 15.82 -30.31 -25.80
CA LEU A 239 16.50 -29.15 -26.39
C LEU A 239 15.51 -28.03 -26.76
N VAL A 240 14.35 -28.40 -27.33
CA VAL A 240 13.28 -27.45 -27.66
C VAL A 240 12.79 -26.73 -26.41
N TYR A 241 12.61 -27.47 -25.32
CA TYR A 241 12.21 -26.92 -24.04
C TYR A 241 13.25 -25.93 -23.47
N ARG A 242 14.53 -26.30 -23.47
CA ARG A 242 15.62 -25.42 -23.00
C ARG A 242 15.68 -24.13 -23.79
N ARG A 243 15.53 -24.20 -25.12
CA ARG A 243 15.42 -23.02 -26.00
C ARG A 243 14.23 -22.13 -25.64
N ARG A 244 13.05 -22.72 -25.37
CA ARG A 244 11.85 -21.97 -24.96
C ARG A 244 12.04 -21.27 -23.61
N TYR A 245 12.64 -21.95 -22.63
CA TYR A 245 12.96 -21.36 -21.33
C TYR A 245 13.92 -20.18 -21.46
N LEU A 246 15.03 -20.37 -22.19
CA LEU A 246 16.02 -19.31 -22.42
C LEU A 246 15.41 -18.10 -23.13
N LEU A 247 14.60 -18.34 -24.16
CA LEU A 247 13.90 -17.28 -24.88
C LEU A 247 13.02 -16.47 -23.95
N PHE A 248 12.28 -17.15 -23.06
CA PHE A 248 11.43 -16.49 -22.08
C PHE A 248 12.25 -15.62 -21.12
N VAL A 249 13.22 -16.22 -20.43
CA VAL A 249 14.04 -15.53 -19.41
C VAL A 249 14.78 -14.33 -19.99
N LEU A 250 15.49 -14.53 -21.10
CA LEU A 250 16.30 -13.47 -21.71
C LEU A 250 15.44 -12.30 -22.21
N SER A 251 14.22 -12.59 -22.71
CA SER A 251 13.28 -11.54 -23.12
C SER A 251 12.83 -10.67 -21.94
N VAL A 252 12.50 -11.28 -20.79
CA VAL A 252 12.13 -10.53 -19.57
C VAL A 252 13.30 -9.68 -19.09
N VAL A 253 14.46 -10.30 -18.90
CA VAL A 253 15.65 -9.63 -18.34
C VAL A 253 16.09 -8.46 -19.22
N SER A 254 16.21 -8.67 -20.54
CA SER A 254 16.61 -7.59 -21.46
C SER A 254 15.56 -6.47 -21.52
N THR A 255 14.27 -6.79 -21.47
CA THR A 255 13.22 -5.76 -21.42
C THR A 255 13.29 -4.93 -20.14
N PHE A 256 13.52 -5.58 -19.00
CA PHE A 256 13.68 -4.88 -17.72
C PHE A 256 14.90 -3.95 -17.73
N VAL A 257 16.02 -4.39 -18.31
CA VAL A 257 17.22 -3.55 -18.51
C VAL A 257 16.94 -2.38 -19.45
N LEU A 258 16.25 -2.60 -20.57
CA LEU A 258 15.89 -1.54 -21.52
C LEU A 258 14.95 -0.49 -20.89
N ILE A 259 14.01 -0.92 -20.04
CA ILE A 259 13.17 -0.03 -19.24
C ILE A 259 14.03 0.81 -18.29
N GLY A 260 14.96 0.18 -17.56
CA GLY A 260 15.85 0.92 -16.66
C GLY A 260 16.73 1.95 -17.39
N ILE A 261 17.25 1.60 -18.58
CA ILE A 261 17.98 2.55 -19.43
C ILE A 261 17.07 3.69 -19.86
N PHE A 262 15.85 3.39 -20.30
CA PHE A 262 14.87 4.40 -20.69
C PHE A 262 14.54 5.36 -19.53
N ASP A 263 14.31 4.84 -18.32
CA ASP A 263 14.03 5.64 -17.13
C ASP A 263 15.21 6.57 -16.78
N ILE A 264 16.45 6.08 -16.89
CA ILE A 264 17.66 6.90 -16.71
C ILE A 264 17.70 8.04 -17.75
N LEU A 265 17.39 7.75 -19.02
CA LEU A 265 17.35 8.77 -20.07
C LEU A 265 16.27 9.83 -19.79
N VAL A 266 15.07 9.42 -19.39
CA VAL A 266 14.00 10.37 -19.01
C VAL A 266 14.47 11.28 -17.87
N ARG A 267 15.11 10.73 -16.83
CA ARG A 267 15.64 11.54 -15.71
C ARG A 267 16.69 12.56 -16.14
N ILE A 268 17.52 12.23 -17.12
CA ILE A 268 18.56 13.13 -17.63
C ILE A 268 17.96 14.25 -18.48
N PHE A 269 17.01 13.93 -19.37
CA PHE A 269 16.50 14.85 -20.38
C PHE A 269 15.22 15.60 -19.99
N TYR A 270 14.37 15.04 -19.13
CA TYR A 270 13.12 15.66 -18.71
C TYR A 270 13.28 16.33 -17.34
N LYS A 271 13.45 17.65 -17.35
CA LYS A 271 13.62 18.50 -16.16
C LYS A 271 12.50 19.54 -16.07
N PRO A 272 11.27 19.14 -15.70
CA PRO A 272 10.13 20.05 -15.60
C PRO A 272 10.31 21.05 -14.45
N ASP A 273 9.74 22.24 -14.61
CA ASP A 273 9.71 23.26 -13.58
C ASP A 273 8.65 22.94 -12.52
N THR A 274 9.09 22.37 -11.39
CA THR A 274 8.21 22.03 -10.27
C THR A 274 7.74 23.26 -9.48
N LEU A 275 8.46 24.39 -9.57
CA LEU A 275 8.08 25.62 -8.88
C LEU A 275 6.81 26.21 -9.49
N HIS A 276 6.71 26.19 -10.82
CA HIS A 276 5.48 26.62 -11.52
C HIS A 276 4.25 25.81 -11.08
N VAL A 277 4.40 24.48 -10.98
CA VAL A 277 3.30 23.59 -10.52
C VAL A 277 2.87 23.94 -9.09
N PHE A 278 3.83 24.23 -8.22
CA PHE A 278 3.56 24.66 -6.85
C PHE A 278 2.88 26.04 -6.80
N MET A 279 3.32 26.99 -7.63
CA MET A 279 2.70 28.32 -7.73
C MET A 279 1.26 28.28 -8.25
N ASP A 280 0.94 27.35 -9.15
CA ASP A 280 -0.44 27.16 -9.59
C ASP A 280 -1.29 26.48 -8.51
N ALA A 281 -0.72 25.54 -7.76
CA ALA A 281 -1.37 24.94 -6.60
C ALA A 281 -1.69 26.00 -5.52
N SER A 282 -0.77 26.92 -5.23
CA SER A 282 -0.96 27.95 -4.19
C SER A 282 -2.08 28.96 -4.49
N LYS A 283 -2.47 29.12 -5.76
CA LYS A 283 -3.61 29.95 -6.16
C LYS A 283 -4.96 29.27 -5.89
N ILE A 284 -5.00 27.94 -5.87
CA ILE A 284 -6.24 27.15 -5.85
C ILE A 284 -6.50 26.55 -4.46
N TYR A 285 -5.47 26.02 -3.82
CA TYR A 285 -5.60 25.23 -2.60
C TYR A 285 -5.24 26.04 -1.34
N LEU A 286 -5.77 25.58 -0.20
CA LEU A 286 -5.56 26.22 1.11
C LEU A 286 -4.08 26.24 1.50
N ASN A 287 -3.64 27.34 2.13
CA ASN A 287 -2.25 27.50 2.56
C ASN A 287 -1.79 26.39 3.52
N SER A 288 -2.69 25.91 4.38
CA SER A 288 -2.47 24.78 5.30
C SER A 288 -2.16 23.46 4.59
N THR A 289 -2.63 23.30 3.34
CA THR A 289 -2.43 22.07 2.55
C THR A 289 -1.17 22.12 1.68
N LEU A 290 -0.64 23.32 1.38
CA LEU A 290 0.52 23.51 0.50
C LEU A 290 1.78 22.74 0.92
N PRO A 291 2.11 22.59 2.22
CA PRO A 291 3.25 21.76 2.64
C PRO A 291 3.18 20.30 2.17
N ALA A 292 1.99 19.79 1.85
CA ALA A 292 1.79 18.43 1.36
C ALA A 292 1.93 18.29 -0.18
N PHE A 293 2.12 19.37 -0.94
CA PHE A 293 2.28 19.32 -2.40
C PHE A 293 3.73 19.05 -2.79
N LEU A 294 3.99 17.83 -3.25
CA LEU A 294 5.32 17.34 -3.64
C LEU A 294 5.29 16.81 -5.09
N PRO A 295 5.15 17.67 -6.11
CA PRO A 295 4.94 17.26 -7.50
C PRO A 295 6.09 16.37 -8.02
N LYS A 296 5.74 15.25 -8.67
CA LYS A 296 6.69 14.26 -9.23
C LYS A 296 6.51 14.00 -10.72
N PRO A 297 6.61 15.05 -11.55
CA PRO A 297 6.41 14.91 -12.98
C PRO A 297 7.41 13.95 -13.65
N VAL A 298 8.65 13.85 -13.17
CA VAL A 298 9.66 12.94 -13.75
C VAL A 298 9.31 11.48 -13.51
N GLU A 299 9.05 11.10 -12.25
CA GLU A 299 8.71 9.73 -11.86
C GLU A 299 7.41 9.25 -12.53
N ARG A 300 6.41 10.12 -12.59
CA ARG A 300 5.14 9.83 -13.27
C ARG A 300 5.34 9.56 -14.77
N VAL A 301 6.16 10.36 -15.44
CA VAL A 301 6.48 10.17 -16.86
C VAL A 301 7.27 8.88 -17.08
N GLN A 302 8.25 8.59 -16.22
CA GLN A 302 8.98 7.31 -16.24
C GLN A 302 8.00 6.14 -16.14
N PHE A 303 7.10 6.14 -15.15
CA PHE A 303 6.12 5.09 -14.94
C PHE A 303 5.15 4.94 -16.13
N MET A 304 4.52 6.02 -16.58
CA MET A 304 3.55 6.00 -17.67
C MET A 304 4.17 5.49 -18.97
N TYR A 305 5.35 5.99 -19.33
CA TYR A 305 6.03 5.55 -20.55
C TYR A 305 6.60 4.15 -20.43
N SER A 306 7.12 3.75 -19.27
CA SER A 306 7.56 2.38 -19.04
C SER A 306 6.41 1.37 -19.19
N ILE A 307 5.21 1.70 -18.70
CA ILE A 307 4.01 0.90 -18.99
C ILE A 307 3.71 0.87 -20.49
N MET A 308 3.63 2.04 -21.14
CA MET A 308 3.24 2.16 -22.55
C MET A 308 4.22 1.46 -23.50
N PHE A 309 5.53 1.57 -23.24
CA PHE A 309 6.58 1.00 -24.08
C PHE A 309 6.92 -0.46 -23.73
N SER A 310 6.60 -0.94 -22.53
CA SER A 310 6.92 -2.31 -22.11
C SER A 310 6.48 -3.39 -23.10
N PRO A 311 5.28 -3.37 -23.74
CA PRO A 311 4.91 -4.42 -24.69
C PRO A 311 5.76 -4.39 -25.97
N PHE A 312 6.15 -3.20 -26.43
CA PHE A 312 6.99 -3.03 -27.62
C PHE A 312 8.42 -3.46 -27.37
N LEU A 313 9.01 -3.04 -26.24
CA LEU A 313 10.33 -3.48 -25.80
C LEU A 313 10.36 -5.00 -25.61
N LEU A 314 9.29 -5.57 -25.07
CA LEU A 314 9.16 -7.02 -24.89
C LEU A 314 9.10 -7.79 -26.20
N LEU A 315 8.34 -7.30 -27.19
CA LEU A 315 8.29 -7.87 -28.53
C LEU A 315 9.64 -7.77 -29.24
N PHE A 316 10.32 -6.63 -29.11
CA PHE A 316 11.66 -6.42 -29.63
C PHE A 316 12.66 -7.41 -29.03
N SER A 317 12.73 -7.48 -27.70
CA SER A 317 13.57 -8.41 -26.94
C SER A 317 13.30 -9.86 -27.33
N PHE A 318 12.02 -10.25 -27.40
CA PHE A 318 11.62 -11.59 -27.81
C PHE A 318 12.04 -11.92 -29.25
N GLY A 319 11.84 -10.99 -30.18
CA GLY A 319 12.27 -11.14 -31.57
C GLY A 319 13.79 -11.30 -31.70
N PHE A 320 14.54 -10.46 -30.99
CA PHE A 320 16.00 -10.48 -30.95
C PHE A 320 16.53 -11.82 -30.43
N TRP A 321 16.09 -12.23 -29.23
CA TRP A 321 16.55 -13.48 -28.62
C TRP A 321 16.09 -14.72 -29.39
N LYS A 322 14.90 -14.69 -30.01
CA LYS A 322 14.44 -15.80 -30.85
C LYS A 322 15.38 -16.04 -32.02
N ARG A 323 15.83 -14.96 -32.69
CA ARG A 323 16.81 -15.08 -33.80
C ARG A 323 18.13 -15.68 -33.29
N TYR A 324 18.64 -15.23 -32.15
CA TYR A 324 19.89 -15.74 -31.59
C TYR A 324 19.81 -17.22 -31.16
N ILE A 325 18.78 -17.58 -30.38
CA ILE A 325 18.61 -18.93 -29.80
C ILE A 325 18.39 -20.02 -30.85
N VAL A 326 17.71 -19.69 -31.96
CA VAL A 326 17.48 -20.64 -33.06
C VAL A 326 18.79 -21.06 -33.73
N HIS A 327 19.75 -20.15 -33.85
CA HIS A 327 21.06 -20.39 -34.48
C HIS A 327 22.14 -20.86 -33.48
N ALA A 328 21.87 -20.82 -32.18
CA ALA A 328 22.82 -21.26 -31.16
C ALA A 328 23.00 -22.80 -31.16
N THR A 329 24.26 -23.23 -31.02
CA THR A 329 24.63 -24.66 -30.92
C THR A 329 24.04 -25.29 -29.67
N LYS A 330 23.81 -26.62 -29.72
CA LYS A 330 23.25 -27.39 -28.60
C LYS A 330 24.05 -27.20 -27.30
N GLU A 331 25.38 -27.19 -27.39
CA GLU A 331 26.27 -27.01 -26.25
C GLU A 331 26.14 -25.63 -25.61
N LYS A 332 26.07 -24.55 -26.42
CA LYS A 332 25.85 -23.19 -25.92
C LYS A 332 24.51 -23.06 -25.21
N ILE A 333 23.44 -23.63 -25.78
CA ILE A 333 22.11 -23.67 -25.16
C ILE A 333 22.15 -24.40 -23.82
N GLU A 334 22.89 -25.51 -23.73
CA GLU A 334 22.99 -26.28 -22.50
C GLU A 334 23.67 -25.50 -21.38
N ARG A 335 24.86 -24.96 -21.65
CA ARG A 335 25.62 -24.19 -20.66
C ARG A 335 24.83 -22.97 -20.19
N LEU A 336 24.20 -22.24 -21.12
CA LEU A 336 23.41 -21.06 -20.77
C LEU A 336 22.15 -21.42 -19.98
N TYR A 337 21.48 -22.52 -20.33
CA TYR A 337 20.33 -23.02 -19.58
C TYR A 337 20.72 -23.38 -18.15
N GLN A 338 21.80 -24.15 -17.97
CA GLN A 338 22.32 -24.55 -16.66
C GLN A 338 22.74 -23.36 -15.80
N PHE A 339 23.38 -22.35 -16.40
CA PHE A 339 23.72 -21.11 -15.71
C PHE A 339 22.46 -20.34 -15.28
N LEU A 340 21.54 -20.05 -16.21
CA LEU A 340 20.38 -19.21 -15.92
C LEU A 340 19.32 -19.89 -15.04
N MET A 341 19.22 -21.23 -15.04
CA MET A 341 18.33 -21.94 -14.12
C MET A 341 18.78 -21.84 -12.67
N ILE A 342 20.07 -21.59 -12.42
CA ILE A 342 20.62 -21.37 -11.08
C ILE A 342 20.64 -19.88 -10.76
N ALA A 343 21.20 -19.05 -11.65
CA ALA A 343 21.41 -17.63 -11.39
C ALA A 343 20.11 -16.84 -11.21
N LEU A 344 19.07 -17.10 -12.01
CA LEU A 344 17.86 -16.27 -11.99
C LEU A 344 17.07 -16.36 -10.68
N PRO A 345 16.79 -17.54 -10.10
CA PRO A 345 16.19 -17.63 -8.76
C PRO A 345 16.97 -16.85 -7.69
N HIS A 346 18.31 -16.87 -7.73
CA HIS A 346 19.15 -16.14 -6.78
C HIS A 346 19.08 -14.63 -6.99
N ILE A 347 19.03 -14.15 -8.24
CA ILE A 347 18.84 -12.73 -8.54
C ILE A 347 17.46 -12.26 -8.04
N VAL A 348 16.42 -13.04 -8.28
CA VAL A 348 15.06 -12.72 -7.77
C VAL A 348 15.05 -12.73 -6.24
N PHE A 349 15.69 -13.72 -5.60
CA PHE A 349 15.88 -13.74 -4.15
C PHE A 349 16.60 -12.48 -3.66
N ALA A 350 17.66 -12.05 -4.33
CA ALA A 350 18.41 -10.86 -3.96
C ALA A 350 17.55 -9.59 -4.02
N ILE A 351 16.77 -9.41 -5.09
CA ILE A 351 15.86 -8.27 -5.22
C ILE A 351 14.82 -8.28 -4.09
N VAL A 352 14.22 -9.44 -3.81
CA VAL A 352 13.22 -9.60 -2.75
C VAL A 352 13.85 -9.34 -1.38
N TYR A 353 14.96 -9.98 -1.06
CA TYR A 353 15.61 -9.90 0.26
C TYR A 353 16.12 -8.48 0.54
N ILE A 354 16.79 -7.84 -0.43
CA ILE A 354 17.25 -6.45 -0.27
C ILE A 354 16.05 -5.50 -0.20
N GLY A 355 15.01 -5.70 -1.01
CA GLY A 355 13.79 -4.89 -0.93
C GLY A 355 13.11 -4.97 0.44
N LEU A 356 13.05 -6.17 1.03
CA LEU A 356 12.51 -6.42 2.38
C LEU A 356 13.46 -5.99 3.51
N ALA A 357 14.75 -5.79 3.22
CA ALA A 357 15.67 -5.18 4.17
C ALA A 357 15.47 -3.67 4.25
N VAL A 358 15.11 -3.02 3.13
CA VAL A 358 14.82 -1.58 3.08
C VAL A 358 13.43 -1.27 3.64
N SER A 359 12.46 -2.12 3.34
CA SER A 359 11.07 -1.95 3.77
C SER A 359 10.70 -3.03 4.78
N ASN A 360 10.02 -2.65 5.85
CA ASN A 360 9.34 -3.64 6.70
C ASN A 360 8.02 -4.10 6.06
N PHE A 361 7.88 -3.93 4.74
CA PHE A 361 6.76 -4.41 3.95
C PHE A 361 6.65 -5.93 4.11
N LEU A 362 5.42 -6.44 4.14
CA LEU A 362 5.08 -7.84 4.47
C LEU A 362 5.22 -8.24 5.93
N TYR A 363 5.60 -7.32 6.82
CA TYR A 363 5.78 -7.61 8.25
C TYR A 363 6.69 -8.81 8.50
N VAL A 364 7.72 -8.99 7.67
CA VAL A 364 8.71 -10.07 7.80
C VAL A 364 9.27 -10.12 9.21
N SER A 365 9.53 -8.95 9.80
CA SER A 365 10.07 -8.80 11.14
C SER A 365 9.13 -9.26 12.27
N THR A 366 7.81 -9.28 12.08
CA THR A 366 6.83 -9.71 13.11
C THR A 366 6.15 -11.03 12.76
N SER A 367 6.30 -11.52 11.54
CA SER A 367 5.73 -12.79 11.08
C SER A 367 6.43 -14.00 11.73
N PHE A 368 5.64 -15.02 12.06
CA PHE A 368 6.18 -16.28 12.57
C PHE A 368 7.12 -16.95 11.55
N SER A 369 6.75 -16.96 10.27
CA SER A 369 7.54 -17.64 9.21
C SER A 369 8.90 -17.02 8.93
N PHE A 370 9.14 -15.76 9.33
CA PHE A 370 10.38 -15.06 8.99
C PHE A 370 11.12 -14.46 10.19
N HIS A 371 10.55 -14.53 11.40
CA HIS A 371 11.18 -14.05 12.63
C HIS A 371 11.44 -15.15 13.68
N GLY A 372 12.32 -14.85 14.64
CA GLY A 372 12.56 -15.67 15.83
C GLY A 372 12.92 -17.13 15.55
N ILE A 373 12.35 -18.04 16.34
CA ILE A 373 12.46 -19.50 16.13
C ILE A 373 11.58 -19.99 14.97
N GLY A 374 10.48 -19.27 14.70
CA GLY A 374 9.48 -19.65 13.70
C GLY A 374 10.06 -19.72 12.28
N LYS A 375 11.04 -18.88 11.94
CA LYS A 375 11.73 -18.95 10.64
C LYS A 375 12.44 -20.28 10.39
N TYR A 376 13.07 -20.87 11.42
CA TYR A 376 13.74 -22.16 11.30
C TYR A 376 12.71 -23.29 11.21
N LEU A 377 11.66 -23.23 12.03
CA LEU A 377 10.56 -24.21 11.98
C LEU A 377 9.85 -24.18 10.62
N TYR A 378 9.63 -22.99 10.08
CA TYR A 378 9.02 -22.81 8.78
C TYR A 378 9.91 -23.38 7.67
N ALA A 379 11.16 -22.93 7.56
CA ALA A 379 12.05 -23.28 6.47
C ALA A 379 12.49 -24.76 6.49
N LEU A 380 12.75 -25.35 7.67
CA LEU A 380 13.32 -26.70 7.80
C LEU A 380 12.28 -27.80 8.02
N LEU A 381 11.07 -27.46 8.49
CA LEU A 381 10.03 -28.45 8.80
C LEU A 381 8.74 -28.20 8.03
N LEU A 382 8.05 -27.08 8.27
CA LEU A 382 6.71 -26.86 7.75
C LEU A 382 6.70 -26.75 6.22
N PHE A 383 7.62 -26.00 5.63
CA PHE A 383 7.71 -25.83 4.19
C PHE A 383 8.05 -27.14 3.46
N PRO A 384 9.09 -27.92 3.86
CA PRO A 384 9.34 -29.24 3.27
C PRO A 384 8.15 -30.20 3.39
N LEU A 385 7.42 -30.19 4.51
CA LEU A 385 6.18 -30.97 4.66
C LEU A 385 5.08 -30.50 3.71
N GLY A 386 4.94 -29.18 3.51
CA GLY A 386 4.02 -28.60 2.53
C GLY A 386 4.35 -29.01 1.09
N VAL A 387 5.64 -28.98 0.72
CA VAL A 387 6.12 -29.45 -0.59
C VAL A 387 5.85 -30.94 -0.75
N TYR A 388 6.17 -31.75 0.26
CA TYR A 388 5.90 -33.17 0.25
C TYR A 388 4.41 -33.47 0.08
N GLY A 389 3.55 -32.77 0.85
CA GLY A 389 2.10 -32.87 0.73
C GLY A 389 1.61 -32.55 -0.68
N MET A 390 2.14 -31.48 -1.28
CA MET A 390 1.75 -31.04 -2.62
C MET A 390 2.23 -31.96 -3.76
N LEU A 391 3.42 -32.55 -3.64
CA LEU A 391 3.97 -33.42 -4.68
C LEU A 391 3.43 -34.86 -4.57
N PHE A 392 3.32 -35.41 -3.37
CA PHE A 392 3.14 -36.86 -3.16
C PHE A 392 1.74 -37.28 -2.71
N MET A 393 0.88 -36.37 -2.22
CA MET A 393 -0.47 -36.78 -1.83
C MET A 393 -1.34 -37.11 -3.05
N LYS A 394 -1.93 -38.31 -3.05
CA LYS A 394 -2.86 -38.74 -4.11
C LYS A 394 -4.07 -37.79 -4.18
N LYS A 395 -4.33 -37.28 -5.40
CA LYS A 395 -5.44 -36.38 -5.74
C LYS A 395 -6.84 -36.87 -5.28
N LYS A 396 -7.04 -38.18 -5.09
CA LYS A 396 -8.33 -38.77 -4.66
C LYS A 396 -8.57 -38.72 -3.14
N TYR A 397 -7.52 -38.85 -2.32
CA TYR A 397 -7.62 -38.92 -0.85
C TYR A 397 -7.41 -37.57 -0.17
N SER A 398 -6.65 -36.68 -0.83
CA SER A 398 -6.37 -35.33 -0.36
C SER A 398 -7.56 -34.36 -0.50
N THR A 399 -8.55 -34.63 -1.35
CA THR A 399 -9.42 -33.53 -1.82
C THR A 399 -10.71 -33.29 -1.07
N ARG A 400 -11.36 -34.27 -0.43
CA ARG A 400 -12.70 -33.99 0.13
C ARG A 400 -12.66 -33.39 1.53
N TYR A 401 -12.10 -34.11 2.50
CA TYR A 401 -12.06 -33.67 3.90
C TYR A 401 -11.15 -32.46 4.12
N ILE A 402 -9.98 -32.43 3.49
CA ILE A 402 -9.08 -31.26 3.55
C ILE A 402 -9.74 -30.05 2.89
N SER A 403 -10.46 -30.20 1.77
CA SER A 403 -11.19 -29.07 1.19
C SER A 403 -12.31 -28.56 2.10
N TYR A 404 -13.06 -29.46 2.78
CA TYR A 404 -14.06 -29.01 3.75
C TYR A 404 -13.42 -28.27 4.93
N ALA A 405 -12.33 -28.81 5.50
CA ALA A 405 -11.59 -28.14 6.57
C ALA A 405 -11.07 -26.76 6.13
N LEU A 406 -10.53 -26.66 4.92
CA LEU A 406 -10.07 -25.39 4.35
C LEU A 406 -11.23 -24.42 4.07
N TYR A 407 -12.38 -24.90 3.58
CA TYR A 407 -13.56 -24.04 3.39
C TYR A 407 -14.13 -23.55 4.71
N ILE A 408 -14.15 -24.38 5.76
CA ILE A 408 -14.54 -23.97 7.11
C ILE A 408 -13.54 -22.93 7.62
N PHE A 409 -12.24 -23.18 7.49
CA PHE A 409 -11.20 -22.23 7.89
C PHE A 409 -11.35 -20.87 7.18
N TYR A 410 -11.55 -20.85 5.86
CA TYR A 410 -11.80 -19.61 5.13
C TYR A 410 -13.13 -18.96 5.50
N GLY A 411 -14.17 -19.75 5.76
CA GLY A 411 -15.43 -19.25 6.30
C GLY A 411 -15.25 -18.53 7.63
N ILE A 412 -14.43 -19.08 8.52
CA ILE A 412 -14.05 -18.44 9.79
C ILE A 412 -13.29 -17.15 9.52
N CYS A 413 -12.24 -17.17 8.69
CA CYS A 413 -11.47 -15.96 8.37
C CYS A 413 -12.34 -14.84 7.78
N LEU A 414 -13.24 -15.16 6.83
CA LEU A 414 -14.15 -14.19 6.23
C LEU A 414 -15.17 -13.67 7.25
N SER A 415 -15.66 -14.53 8.14
CA SER A 415 -16.54 -14.12 9.24
C SER A 415 -15.81 -13.20 10.23
N SER A 416 -14.55 -13.48 10.54
CA SER A 416 -13.72 -12.59 11.37
C SER A 416 -13.51 -11.23 10.69
N ILE A 417 -13.21 -11.21 9.39
CA ILE A 417 -13.09 -9.95 8.62
C ILE A 417 -14.40 -9.17 8.68
N LEU A 418 -15.54 -9.84 8.51
CA LEU A 418 -16.85 -9.20 8.63
C LEU A 418 -17.00 -8.55 10.00
N LEU A 419 -16.83 -9.31 11.09
CA LEU A 419 -17.03 -8.84 12.46
C LEU A 419 -16.05 -7.72 12.86
N ILE A 420 -14.80 -7.76 12.39
CA ILE A 420 -13.79 -6.74 12.70
C ILE A 420 -14.17 -5.37 12.14
N ASN A 421 -14.88 -5.35 11.00
CA ASN A 421 -15.26 -4.13 10.29
C ASN A 421 -16.68 -3.64 10.64
N VAL A 422 -17.41 -4.32 11.52
CA VAL A 422 -18.73 -3.88 11.97
C VAL A 422 -18.59 -3.20 13.33
N PHE A 423 -19.00 -1.93 13.40
CA PHE A 423 -18.94 -1.17 14.64
C PHE A 423 -20.00 -0.05 14.70
N PRO A 424 -20.54 0.27 15.90
CA PRO A 424 -21.40 1.43 16.08
C PRO A 424 -20.60 2.73 16.26
N TYR A 425 -21.27 3.87 16.27
CA TYR A 425 -20.62 5.17 16.46
C TYR A 425 -20.17 5.45 17.91
N ASN A 426 -20.72 4.72 18.89
CA ASN A 426 -20.33 4.87 20.30
C ASN A 426 -18.85 4.52 20.55
N ILE A 427 -18.18 3.84 19.62
CA ILE A 427 -16.75 3.51 19.74
C ILE A 427 -15.85 4.73 19.57
N PHE A 428 -16.32 5.78 18.91
CA PHE A 428 -15.45 6.91 18.56
C PHE A 428 -15.06 7.68 19.82
N THR A 429 -13.81 7.50 20.21
CA THR A 429 -13.08 8.25 21.24
C THR A 429 -11.85 8.89 20.59
N GLU A 430 -11.00 9.58 21.36
CA GLU A 430 -9.79 10.23 20.84
C GLU A 430 -8.83 9.28 20.08
N LEU A 431 -8.97 7.96 20.26
CA LEU A 431 -8.10 6.93 19.70
C LEU A 431 -8.67 6.24 18.44
N ASN A 432 -9.92 6.49 18.04
CA ASN A 432 -10.55 5.85 16.88
C ASN A 432 -10.61 6.78 15.66
N ASP A 433 -10.26 6.24 14.49
CA ASP A 433 -9.96 6.98 13.26
C ASP A 433 -11.22 7.41 12.49
N ALA A 434 -11.85 8.50 12.93
CA ALA A 434 -12.94 9.13 12.19
C ALA A 434 -12.46 9.78 10.90
N PHE A 435 -11.19 10.21 10.82
CA PHE A 435 -10.59 10.78 9.62
C PHE A 435 -10.71 9.84 8.40
N HIS A 436 -10.64 8.52 8.59
CA HIS A 436 -10.84 7.57 7.51
C HIS A 436 -12.30 7.23 7.20
N LEU A 437 -13.21 7.30 8.19
CA LEU A 437 -14.64 7.02 8.00
C LEU A 437 -15.39 8.21 7.38
N ASP A 438 -15.08 9.41 7.83
CA ASP A 438 -15.80 10.64 7.49
C ASP A 438 -15.95 10.90 5.97
N PRO A 439 -14.89 10.84 5.14
CA PRO A 439 -15.01 11.12 3.70
C PRO A 439 -15.82 10.05 2.94
N VAL A 440 -16.22 8.96 3.61
CA VAL A 440 -17.17 7.97 3.06
C VAL A 440 -18.52 7.92 3.77
N PHE A 441 -18.62 8.36 5.02
CA PHE A 441 -19.88 8.36 5.73
C PHE A 441 -20.66 9.66 5.53
N TYR A 442 -19.98 10.80 5.51
CA TYR A 442 -20.57 12.11 5.24
C TYR A 442 -21.34 12.18 3.91
N PRO A 443 -20.77 11.84 2.74
CA PRO A 443 -21.53 11.92 1.49
C PRO A 443 -22.73 10.95 1.48
N MET A 444 -22.64 9.82 2.20
CA MET A 444 -23.78 8.91 2.37
C MET A 444 -24.88 9.52 3.24
N SER A 445 -24.54 10.18 4.35
CA SER A 445 -25.52 10.84 5.23
C SER A 445 -26.24 11.97 4.50
N GLN A 446 -25.51 12.79 3.76
CA GLN A 446 -26.10 13.90 3.01
C GLN A 446 -26.98 13.44 1.84
N VAL A 447 -26.60 12.38 1.11
CA VAL A 447 -27.47 11.77 0.08
C VAL A 447 -28.75 11.20 0.69
N MET A 448 -28.69 10.61 1.88
CA MET A 448 -29.89 10.14 2.58
C MET A 448 -30.80 11.29 3.01
N MET A 449 -30.26 12.49 3.23
CA MET A 449 -31.00 13.71 3.58
C MET A 449 -31.40 14.56 2.38
N GLY A 450 -31.30 14.03 1.17
CA GLY A 450 -31.85 14.66 -0.03
C GLY A 450 -30.85 15.41 -0.92
N LYS A 451 -29.58 15.57 -0.49
CA LYS A 451 -28.54 16.12 -1.38
C LYS A 451 -28.29 15.20 -2.58
N THR A 452 -27.83 15.81 -3.67
CA THR A 452 -27.57 15.16 -4.96
C THR A 452 -26.09 15.33 -5.30
N MET A 453 -25.38 14.20 -5.42
CA MET A 453 -23.96 14.18 -5.78
C MET A 453 -23.73 14.90 -7.12
N LEU A 454 -22.64 15.64 -7.23
CA LEU A 454 -22.28 16.45 -8.41
C LEU A 454 -23.27 17.59 -8.73
N VAL A 455 -24.15 17.97 -7.80
CA VAL A 455 -25.00 19.17 -7.93
C VAL A 455 -24.76 20.08 -6.73
N ASN A 456 -25.03 19.57 -5.54
CA ASN A 456 -24.90 20.29 -4.28
C ASN A 456 -24.14 19.49 -3.21
N LEU A 457 -23.38 18.49 -3.67
CA LEU A 457 -22.55 17.63 -2.83
C LEU A 457 -21.40 17.07 -3.65
N GLY A 458 -20.17 17.39 -3.24
CA GLY A 458 -18.96 16.75 -3.74
C GLY A 458 -18.69 15.41 -3.04
N GLY A 459 -17.71 14.66 -3.54
CA GLY A 459 -17.22 13.48 -2.84
C GLY A 459 -15.93 12.94 -3.44
N LEU A 460 -14.96 12.68 -2.56
CA LEU A 460 -13.64 12.19 -2.95
C LEU A 460 -13.66 10.81 -3.62
N TYR A 461 -14.62 9.95 -3.26
CA TYR A 461 -14.63 8.54 -3.65
C TYR A 461 -15.67 8.17 -4.71
N GLY A 462 -16.26 9.15 -5.41
CA GLY A 462 -17.23 8.95 -6.48
C GLY A 462 -18.67 8.85 -5.98
N LEU A 463 -19.55 8.26 -6.78
CA LEU A 463 -21.00 8.27 -6.59
C LEU A 463 -21.53 7.01 -5.89
N TYR A 464 -20.67 6.18 -5.29
CA TYR A 464 -21.12 5.00 -4.53
C TYR A 464 -22.26 5.27 -3.53
N PRO A 465 -22.42 6.46 -2.90
CA PRO A 465 -23.57 6.73 -2.03
C PRO A 465 -24.91 6.61 -2.76
N VAL A 466 -24.97 7.04 -4.02
CA VAL A 466 -26.18 6.95 -4.86
C VAL A 466 -26.57 5.49 -5.11
N PHE A 467 -25.58 4.61 -5.32
CA PHE A 467 -25.81 3.19 -5.52
C PHE A 467 -26.27 2.49 -4.24
N LEU A 468 -25.80 2.94 -3.08
CA LEU A 468 -26.16 2.35 -1.78
C LEU A 468 -27.41 2.97 -1.15
N GLN A 469 -27.85 4.14 -1.62
CA GLN A 469 -29.04 4.82 -1.10
C GLN A 469 -30.29 3.92 -1.02
N PRO A 470 -30.64 3.10 -2.04
CA PRO A 470 -31.81 2.24 -1.93
C PRO A 470 -31.72 1.23 -0.77
N ILE A 471 -30.51 0.78 -0.45
CA ILE A 471 -30.27 -0.16 0.67
C ILE A 471 -30.53 0.55 2.00
N PHE A 472 -30.03 1.77 2.17
CA PHE A 472 -30.20 2.55 3.40
C PHE A 472 -31.58 3.19 3.54
N GLN A 473 -32.32 3.37 2.45
CA GLN A 473 -33.74 3.72 2.51
C GLN A 473 -34.59 2.60 3.15
N LEU A 474 -34.19 1.33 2.94
CA LEU A 474 -34.87 0.17 3.51
C LEU A 474 -34.39 -0.14 4.94
N ALA A 475 -33.08 -0.10 5.19
CA ALA A 475 -32.50 -0.47 6.48
C ALA A 475 -32.43 0.68 7.50
N GLY A 476 -32.56 1.92 7.05
CA GLY A 476 -32.15 3.11 7.81
C GLY A 476 -30.64 3.33 7.74
N LEU A 477 -30.21 4.59 7.84
CA LEU A 477 -28.78 4.94 7.94
C LEU A 477 -28.39 5.17 9.40
N SER A 478 -27.25 4.59 9.76
CA SER A 478 -26.44 4.79 10.96
C SER A 478 -25.01 4.31 10.64
N VAL A 479 -24.04 4.62 11.48
CA VAL A 479 -22.68 4.09 11.37
C VAL A 479 -22.70 2.56 11.45
N LEU A 480 -23.53 1.97 12.31
CA LEU A 480 -23.63 0.51 12.42
C LEU A 480 -24.15 -0.12 11.13
N SER A 481 -25.24 0.40 10.55
CA SER A 481 -25.79 -0.12 9.29
C SER A 481 -24.82 0.11 8.13
N PHE A 482 -24.15 1.26 8.08
CA PHE A 482 -23.17 1.58 7.06
C PHE A 482 -21.95 0.66 7.08
N THR A 483 -21.33 0.51 8.26
CA THR A 483 -20.18 -0.39 8.45
C THR A 483 -20.55 -1.84 8.14
N SER A 484 -21.78 -2.26 8.46
CA SER A 484 -22.31 -3.59 8.10
C SER A 484 -22.40 -3.81 6.60
N VAL A 485 -22.94 -2.84 5.84
CA VAL A 485 -23.01 -2.92 4.37
C VAL A 485 -21.61 -2.93 3.78
N MET A 486 -20.70 -2.07 4.26
CA MET A 486 -19.32 -2.03 3.77
C MET A 486 -18.55 -3.33 4.07
N ALA A 487 -18.70 -3.90 5.27
CA ALA A 487 -18.13 -5.18 5.64
C ALA A 487 -18.66 -6.32 4.77
N PHE A 488 -19.97 -6.32 4.45
CA PHE A 488 -20.56 -7.29 3.54
C PHE A 488 -19.99 -7.18 2.12
N LEU A 489 -19.90 -5.97 1.56
CA LEU A 489 -19.32 -5.73 0.23
C LEU A 489 -17.84 -6.14 0.18
N LEU A 490 -17.11 -5.96 1.29
CA LEU A 490 -15.73 -6.41 1.42
C LEU A 490 -15.62 -7.94 1.36
N VAL A 491 -16.41 -8.66 2.16
CA VAL A 491 -16.45 -10.13 2.13
C VAL A 491 -16.89 -10.63 0.75
N LEU A 492 -17.89 -10.00 0.15
CA LEU A 492 -18.34 -10.33 -1.21
C LEU A 492 -17.19 -10.22 -2.22
N SER A 493 -16.38 -9.15 -2.13
CA SER A 493 -15.22 -8.97 -3.00
C SER A 493 -14.21 -10.12 -2.87
N TYR A 494 -13.91 -10.57 -1.65
CA TYR A 494 -13.02 -11.71 -1.43
C TYR A 494 -13.62 -13.05 -1.87
N VAL A 495 -14.93 -13.27 -1.66
CA VAL A 495 -15.62 -14.45 -2.17
C VAL A 495 -15.54 -14.50 -3.70
N VAL A 496 -15.74 -13.37 -4.37
CA VAL A 496 -15.61 -13.27 -5.83
C VAL A 496 -14.18 -13.58 -6.30
N MET A 497 -13.15 -13.07 -5.61
CA MET A 497 -11.75 -13.42 -5.91
C MET A 497 -11.46 -14.92 -5.70
N PHE A 498 -12.01 -15.54 -4.65
CA PHE A 498 -11.90 -16.98 -4.43
C PHE A 498 -12.56 -17.78 -5.56
N LEU A 499 -13.76 -17.39 -6.00
CA LEU A 499 -14.46 -18.02 -7.13
C LEU A 499 -13.66 -17.89 -8.43
N PHE A 500 -13.04 -16.74 -8.66
CA PHE A 500 -12.10 -16.54 -9.77
C PHE A 500 -10.92 -17.53 -9.70
N LEU A 501 -10.23 -17.62 -8.56
CA LEU A 501 -9.11 -18.56 -8.38
C LEU A 501 -9.55 -20.02 -8.60
N LYS A 502 -10.68 -20.43 -8.01
CA LYS A 502 -11.23 -21.79 -8.17
C LYS A 502 -11.54 -22.13 -9.63
N ARG A 503 -11.85 -21.13 -10.46
CA ARG A 503 -12.12 -21.30 -11.89
C ARG A 503 -10.86 -21.37 -12.76
N GLU A 504 -9.81 -20.63 -12.39
CA GLU A 504 -8.63 -20.44 -13.25
C GLU A 504 -7.40 -21.27 -12.83
N VAL A 505 -7.34 -21.71 -11.57
CA VAL A 505 -6.27 -22.55 -11.02
C VAL A 505 -6.72 -24.01 -10.99
N LYS A 506 -5.91 -24.91 -11.56
CA LYS A 506 -6.26 -26.33 -11.65
C LYS A 506 -6.05 -27.09 -10.34
N HIS A 507 -5.02 -26.73 -9.57
CA HIS A 507 -4.68 -27.43 -8.34
C HIS A 507 -5.41 -26.84 -7.12
N PRO A 508 -6.32 -27.58 -6.43
CA PRO A 508 -7.10 -27.04 -5.32
C PRO A 508 -6.25 -26.50 -4.16
N PHE A 509 -5.11 -27.13 -3.88
CA PHE A 509 -4.22 -26.63 -2.82
C PHE A 509 -3.58 -25.29 -3.19
N ILE A 510 -3.28 -25.05 -4.48
CA ILE A 510 -2.74 -23.76 -4.95
C ILE A 510 -3.83 -22.67 -4.84
N VAL A 511 -5.10 -23.01 -5.12
CA VAL A 511 -6.24 -22.11 -4.86
C VAL A 511 -6.27 -21.69 -3.40
N CYS A 512 -6.16 -22.68 -2.50
CA CYS A 512 -6.27 -22.46 -1.07
C CYS A 512 -5.13 -21.57 -0.54
N ILE A 513 -3.87 -21.91 -0.81
CA ILE A 513 -2.73 -21.10 -0.36
C ILE A 513 -2.76 -19.69 -0.98
N GLY A 514 -3.12 -19.57 -2.26
CA GLY A 514 -3.19 -18.26 -2.94
C GLY A 514 -4.27 -17.37 -2.33
N PHE A 515 -5.43 -17.95 -2.01
CA PHE A 515 -6.48 -17.23 -1.31
C PHE A 515 -6.10 -16.89 0.14
N ALA A 516 -5.44 -17.81 0.85
CA ALA A 516 -4.90 -17.55 2.18
C ALA A 516 -3.91 -16.37 2.18
N THR A 517 -3.06 -16.26 1.15
CA THR A 517 -2.18 -15.11 0.97
C THR A 517 -2.97 -13.81 0.81
N ILE A 518 -4.04 -13.78 0.01
CA ILE A 518 -4.88 -12.57 -0.11
C ILE A 518 -5.46 -12.15 1.25
N LEU A 519 -6.01 -13.11 2.01
CA LEU A 519 -6.60 -12.83 3.33
C LEU A 519 -5.56 -12.39 4.37
N PHE A 520 -4.40 -13.05 4.41
CA PHE A 520 -3.30 -12.71 5.30
C PHE A 520 -2.86 -11.26 5.12
N TYR A 521 -2.71 -10.82 3.88
CA TYR A 521 -2.26 -9.46 3.59
C TYR A 521 -3.26 -8.40 4.00
N TYR A 522 -4.56 -8.68 3.83
CA TYR A 522 -5.59 -7.78 4.33
C TYR A 522 -5.56 -7.68 5.86
N LEU A 523 -5.49 -8.82 6.55
CA LEU A 523 -5.50 -8.86 8.02
C LEU A 523 -4.24 -8.25 8.65
N GLU A 524 -3.07 -8.38 8.01
CA GLU A 524 -1.85 -7.76 8.52
C GLU A 524 -1.75 -6.26 8.23
N ASN A 525 -2.30 -5.77 7.12
CA ASN A 525 -2.37 -4.33 6.85
C ASN A 525 -3.07 -3.56 8.00
N GLY A 526 -4.00 -4.23 8.69
CA GLY A 526 -4.78 -3.67 9.79
C GLY A 526 -4.10 -3.76 11.15
N ASN A 527 -2.82 -3.40 11.32
CA ASN A 527 -2.12 -3.49 12.61
C ASN A 527 -2.88 -2.89 13.82
N ASN A 528 -3.89 -2.03 13.59
CA ASN A 528 -4.77 -1.46 14.63
C ASN A 528 -6.29 -1.75 14.44
N ALA A 529 -6.70 -2.77 13.68
CA ALA A 529 -8.11 -3.05 13.37
C ALA A 529 -8.90 -1.85 12.81
N ILE A 530 -8.21 -0.88 12.18
CA ILE A 530 -8.81 0.32 11.58
C ILE A 530 -9.44 -0.08 10.24
N SER A 531 -10.72 0.24 10.07
CA SER A 531 -11.45 -0.07 8.84
C SER A 531 -11.21 1.03 7.81
N TYR A 532 -10.61 0.68 6.68
CA TYR A 532 -10.28 1.64 5.60
C TYR A 532 -11.22 1.47 4.40
N PHE A 533 -12.47 1.91 4.57
CA PHE A 533 -13.55 1.69 3.60
C PHE A 533 -13.34 2.38 2.24
N GLN A 534 -12.57 3.47 2.25
CA GLN A 534 -12.12 4.20 1.05
C GLN A 534 -11.50 3.29 0.00
N TYR A 535 -10.75 2.27 0.43
CA TYR A 535 -10.18 1.27 -0.46
C TYR A 535 -10.95 -0.05 -0.40
N TRP A 536 -11.24 -0.55 0.81
CA TRP A 536 -11.88 -1.83 1.08
C TRP A 536 -13.27 -1.62 1.69
N PRO A 537 -14.38 -1.58 0.93
CA PRO A 537 -14.56 -2.25 -0.36
C PRO A 537 -14.60 -1.34 -1.60
N ILE A 538 -14.65 -0.02 -1.42
CA ILE A 538 -15.09 0.91 -2.49
C ILE A 538 -14.25 0.75 -3.77
N ARG A 539 -12.92 0.62 -3.66
CA ARG A 539 -12.02 0.50 -4.82
C ARG A 539 -11.78 -0.94 -5.29
N ILE A 540 -12.22 -1.96 -4.54
CA ILE A 540 -11.94 -3.37 -4.87
C ILE A 540 -13.14 -4.17 -5.35
N LEU A 541 -14.37 -3.70 -5.07
CA LEU A 541 -15.59 -4.40 -5.45
C LEU A 541 -15.67 -4.64 -6.96
N PHE A 542 -15.63 -3.58 -7.76
CA PHE A 542 -15.72 -3.70 -9.21
C PHE A 542 -14.52 -4.42 -9.85
N PRO A 543 -13.26 -4.20 -9.44
CA PRO A 543 -12.14 -5.00 -9.96
C PRO A 543 -12.32 -6.50 -9.71
N SER A 544 -12.81 -6.89 -8.53
CA SER A 544 -13.06 -8.30 -8.22
C SER A 544 -14.19 -8.90 -9.08
N LEU A 545 -15.30 -8.19 -9.25
CA LEU A 545 -16.41 -8.59 -10.12
C LEU A 545 -15.98 -8.73 -11.58
N ALA A 546 -15.18 -7.78 -12.07
CA ALA A 546 -14.64 -7.80 -13.43
C ALA A 546 -13.82 -9.07 -13.69
N LEU A 547 -12.95 -9.45 -12.75
CA LEU A 547 -12.15 -10.69 -12.86
C LEU A 547 -13.02 -11.92 -13.06
N LEU A 548 -14.05 -12.09 -12.22
CA LEU A 548 -14.94 -13.24 -12.32
C LEU A 548 -15.75 -13.20 -13.62
N LEU A 549 -16.39 -12.09 -13.96
CA LEU A 549 -17.22 -11.97 -15.17
C LEU A 549 -16.41 -12.19 -16.45
N ILE A 550 -15.20 -11.64 -16.53
CA ILE A 550 -14.32 -11.82 -17.69
C ILE A 550 -13.87 -13.29 -17.79
N SER A 551 -13.50 -13.92 -16.67
CA SER A 551 -13.15 -15.36 -16.65
C SER A 551 -14.32 -16.25 -17.12
N VAL A 552 -15.57 -15.83 -16.87
CA VAL A 552 -16.77 -16.47 -17.38
C VAL A 552 -16.92 -16.22 -18.89
N TYR A 553 -16.85 -14.96 -19.31
CA TYR A 553 -16.98 -14.57 -20.71
C TYR A 553 -15.94 -15.25 -21.62
N VAL A 554 -14.67 -15.32 -21.24
CA VAL A 554 -13.63 -15.83 -22.14
C VAL A 554 -13.80 -17.31 -22.48
N LYS A 555 -14.40 -18.11 -21.60
CA LYS A 555 -14.66 -19.54 -21.84
C LYS A 555 -15.96 -19.78 -22.60
N HIS A 556 -17.01 -19.00 -22.33
CA HIS A 556 -18.33 -19.23 -22.92
C HIS A 556 -18.66 -18.35 -24.13
N LYS A 557 -18.01 -17.19 -24.25
CA LYS A 557 -18.17 -16.18 -25.32
C LYS A 557 -19.63 -15.78 -25.61
N LYS A 558 -20.53 -15.86 -24.62
CA LYS A 558 -21.93 -15.43 -24.77
C LYS A 558 -22.04 -13.90 -24.78
N ARG A 559 -22.92 -13.36 -25.64
CA ARG A 559 -23.16 -11.92 -25.79
C ARG A 559 -23.66 -11.23 -24.51
N VAL A 560 -24.44 -11.94 -23.69
CA VAL A 560 -24.95 -11.41 -22.42
C VAL A 560 -23.80 -10.98 -21.51
N TRP A 561 -22.78 -11.82 -21.34
CA TRP A 561 -21.61 -11.48 -20.52
C TRP A 561 -20.82 -10.31 -21.10
N TYR A 562 -20.69 -10.24 -22.42
CA TYR A 562 -20.01 -9.13 -23.10
C TYR A 562 -20.65 -7.77 -22.78
N TYR A 563 -21.97 -7.65 -22.92
CA TYR A 563 -22.69 -6.41 -22.62
C TYR A 563 -22.78 -6.15 -21.12
N LEU A 564 -22.91 -7.20 -20.28
CA LEU A 564 -22.90 -7.05 -18.83
C LEU A 564 -21.57 -6.49 -18.31
N ILE A 565 -20.43 -6.96 -18.85
CA ILE A 565 -19.12 -6.42 -18.48
C ILE A 565 -19.03 -4.94 -18.87
N PHE A 566 -19.48 -4.55 -20.07
CA PHE A 566 -19.49 -3.15 -20.48
C PHE A 566 -20.38 -2.28 -19.59
N ALA A 567 -21.61 -2.73 -19.31
CA ALA A 567 -22.52 -2.01 -18.43
C ALA A 567 -21.91 -1.84 -17.02
N MET A 568 -21.38 -2.92 -16.46
CA MET A 568 -20.69 -2.90 -15.17
C MET A 568 -19.47 -1.97 -15.19
N SER A 569 -18.65 -1.97 -16.26
CA SER A 569 -17.52 -1.06 -16.39
C SER A 569 -17.95 0.41 -16.45
N GLY A 570 -19.03 0.73 -17.16
CA GLY A 570 -19.61 2.07 -17.17
C GLY A 570 -20.05 2.51 -15.76
N LEU A 571 -20.81 1.66 -15.06
CA LEU A 571 -21.25 1.92 -13.69
C LEU A 571 -20.08 2.06 -12.71
N SER A 572 -19.01 1.29 -12.91
CA SER A 572 -17.83 1.35 -12.05
C SER A 572 -17.13 2.71 -12.08
N ILE A 573 -17.16 3.41 -13.22
CA ILE A 573 -16.59 4.77 -13.34
C ILE A 573 -17.34 5.75 -12.45
N LEU A 574 -18.68 5.68 -12.44
CA LEU A 574 -19.49 6.53 -11.56
C LEU A 574 -19.31 6.12 -10.09
N TRP A 575 -19.31 4.83 -9.77
CA TRP A 575 -19.11 4.33 -8.42
C TRP A 575 -17.81 4.88 -7.80
N ASN A 576 -16.69 4.71 -8.49
CA ASN A 576 -15.40 5.24 -8.11
C ASN A 576 -14.53 5.45 -9.36
N LEU A 577 -14.20 6.70 -9.68
CA LEU A 577 -13.48 7.05 -10.90
C LEU A 577 -12.13 6.33 -11.01
N ASP A 578 -11.33 6.33 -9.93
CA ASP A 578 -9.95 5.82 -9.92
C ASP A 578 -9.87 4.35 -10.31
N SER A 579 -10.73 3.51 -9.74
CA SER A 579 -10.76 2.07 -10.04
C SER A 579 -11.61 1.76 -11.27
N GLY A 580 -12.71 2.49 -11.49
CA GLY A 580 -13.64 2.26 -12.59
C GLY A 580 -13.06 2.51 -13.97
N ILE A 581 -12.30 3.60 -14.14
CA ILE A 581 -11.64 3.89 -15.42
C ILE A 581 -10.61 2.81 -15.77
N ILE A 582 -9.89 2.29 -14.77
CA ILE A 582 -8.92 1.22 -14.96
C ILE A 582 -9.59 -0.06 -15.42
N ILE A 583 -10.75 -0.43 -14.87
CA ILE A 583 -11.50 -1.62 -15.31
C ILE A 583 -11.95 -1.45 -16.76
N PHE A 584 -12.56 -0.30 -17.08
CA PHE A 584 -13.05 -0.02 -18.44
C PHE A 584 -11.92 -0.09 -19.47
N LEU A 585 -10.80 0.60 -19.22
CA LEU A 585 -9.65 0.60 -20.11
C LEU A 585 -9.01 -0.78 -20.21
N SER A 586 -8.85 -1.49 -19.10
CA SER A 586 -8.29 -2.85 -19.08
C SER A 586 -9.15 -3.82 -19.90
N TRP A 587 -10.48 -3.70 -19.79
CA TRP A 587 -11.40 -4.50 -20.57
C TRP A 587 -11.31 -4.18 -22.07
N MET A 588 -11.28 -2.90 -22.42
CA MET A 588 -11.12 -2.45 -23.80
C MET A 588 -9.81 -2.95 -24.43
N ILE A 589 -8.69 -2.77 -23.74
CA ILE A 589 -7.36 -3.24 -24.19
C ILE A 589 -7.35 -4.78 -24.31
N THR A 590 -8.02 -5.48 -23.40
CA THR A 590 -8.16 -6.95 -23.44
C THR A 590 -8.95 -7.43 -24.65
N LEU A 591 -10.03 -6.73 -25.03
CA LEU A 591 -10.79 -7.05 -26.23
C LEU A 591 -9.95 -6.89 -27.48
N VAL A 592 -9.18 -5.80 -27.58
CA VAL A 592 -8.21 -5.58 -28.67
C VAL A 592 -7.21 -6.73 -28.75
N TYR A 593 -6.60 -7.11 -27.63
CA TYR A 593 -5.71 -8.27 -27.56
C TYR A 593 -6.40 -9.57 -27.98
N SER A 594 -7.65 -9.80 -27.54
CA SER A 594 -8.40 -11.00 -27.87
C SER A 594 -8.68 -11.13 -29.38
N GLU A 595 -8.83 -10.01 -30.08
CA GLU A 595 -8.98 -9.98 -31.53
C GLU A 595 -7.68 -10.34 -32.25
N PHE A 596 -6.52 -9.90 -31.73
CA PHE A 596 -5.21 -10.30 -32.26
C PHE A 596 -4.91 -11.80 -32.09
N LEU A 597 -5.54 -12.47 -31.11
CA LEU A 597 -5.42 -13.92 -30.94
C LEU A 597 -6.25 -14.72 -31.96
N THR A 598 -7.21 -14.11 -32.66
CA THR A 598 -7.98 -14.81 -33.68
C THR A 598 -7.11 -15.12 -34.90
N ILE A 599 -7.27 -16.32 -35.45
CA ILE A 599 -6.36 -16.89 -36.47
C ILE A 599 -6.46 -16.15 -37.82
N GLN A 600 -7.56 -15.45 -38.08
CA GLN A 600 -7.79 -14.71 -39.33
C GLN A 600 -7.27 -13.27 -39.23
N LYS A 601 -6.07 -13.01 -39.77
CA LYS A 601 -5.58 -11.66 -40.03
C LYS A 601 -6.30 -11.10 -41.27
N ASN A 602 -7.45 -10.46 -41.10
CA ASN A 602 -8.17 -9.81 -42.20
C ASN A 602 -8.77 -8.46 -41.74
N ARG A 603 -9.19 -7.62 -42.69
CA ARG A 603 -9.88 -6.32 -42.51
C ARG A 603 -11.03 -6.40 -41.49
N SER A 604 -11.64 -7.58 -41.33
CA SER A 604 -12.65 -7.88 -40.31
C SER A 604 -12.19 -7.67 -38.86
N SER A 605 -10.90 -7.87 -38.53
CA SER A 605 -10.42 -7.75 -37.14
C SER A 605 -10.35 -6.28 -36.69
N VAL A 606 -9.97 -5.38 -37.61
CA VAL A 606 -9.99 -3.92 -37.36
C VAL A 606 -11.42 -3.44 -37.15
N LEU A 607 -12.38 -3.92 -37.95
CA LEU A 607 -13.80 -3.59 -37.78
C LEU A 607 -14.36 -4.10 -36.44
N ARG A 608 -13.94 -5.28 -35.98
CA ARG A 608 -14.34 -5.79 -34.64
C ARG A 608 -13.74 -4.97 -33.50
N ILE A 609 -12.47 -4.57 -33.61
CA ILE A 609 -11.84 -3.64 -32.65
C ILE A 609 -12.61 -2.32 -32.61
N PHE A 610 -12.89 -1.71 -33.77
CA PHE A 610 -13.66 -0.47 -33.85
C PHE A 610 -15.05 -0.63 -33.22
N ARG A 611 -15.73 -1.75 -33.48
CA ARG A 611 -17.01 -2.07 -32.84
C ARG A 611 -16.91 -2.12 -31.31
N HIS A 612 -15.86 -2.74 -30.76
CA HIS A 612 -15.66 -2.77 -29.31
C HIS A 612 -15.52 -1.35 -28.74
N ILE A 613 -14.75 -0.49 -29.40
CA ILE A 613 -14.55 0.91 -28.99
C ILE A 613 -15.89 1.65 -29.02
N VAL A 614 -16.63 1.57 -30.12
CA VAL A 614 -17.94 2.23 -30.24
C VAL A 614 -18.91 1.75 -29.17
N VAL A 615 -19.03 0.43 -28.94
CA VAL A 615 -19.89 -0.12 -27.89
C VAL A 615 -19.46 0.36 -26.51
N GLY A 616 -18.16 0.40 -26.24
CA GLY A 616 -17.61 0.91 -24.98
C GLY A 616 -17.98 2.38 -24.76
N CYS A 617 -17.70 3.25 -25.74
CA CYS A 617 -18.02 4.67 -25.69
C CYS A 617 -19.52 4.92 -25.53
N LEU A 618 -20.38 4.20 -26.29
CA LEU A 618 -21.83 4.31 -26.16
C LEU A 618 -22.31 3.88 -24.77
N THR A 619 -21.72 2.83 -24.19
CA THR A 619 -22.11 2.36 -22.86
C THR A 619 -21.75 3.36 -21.77
N VAL A 620 -20.54 3.94 -21.84
CA VAL A 620 -20.12 5.01 -20.92
C VAL A 620 -21.01 6.24 -21.11
N GLY A 621 -21.20 6.70 -22.35
CA GLY A 621 -22.07 7.84 -22.64
C GLY A 621 -23.50 7.65 -22.14
N LEU A 622 -24.09 6.46 -22.33
CA LEU A 622 -25.40 6.12 -21.80
C LEU A 622 -25.42 6.13 -20.27
N THR A 623 -24.37 5.64 -19.62
CA THR A 623 -24.27 5.62 -18.15
C THR A 623 -24.26 7.04 -17.57
N PHE A 624 -23.45 7.93 -18.15
CA PHE A 624 -23.40 9.34 -17.74
C PHE A 624 -24.71 10.07 -18.06
N LEU A 625 -25.34 9.79 -19.20
CA LEU A 625 -26.64 10.35 -19.55
C LEU A 625 -27.71 9.92 -18.55
N MET A 626 -27.79 8.62 -18.23
CA MET A 626 -28.73 8.09 -17.25
C MET A 626 -28.56 8.75 -15.88
N TYR A 627 -27.32 8.91 -15.43
CA TYR A 627 -27.05 9.61 -14.17
C TYR A 627 -27.41 11.10 -14.22
N SER A 628 -27.13 11.78 -15.33
CA SER A 628 -27.48 13.20 -15.50
C SER A 628 -29.00 13.42 -15.47
N VAL A 629 -29.76 12.52 -16.11
CA VAL A 629 -31.24 12.53 -16.06
C VAL A 629 -31.71 12.26 -14.64
N TYR A 630 -31.13 11.28 -13.94
CA TYR A 630 -31.43 11.01 -12.54
C TYR A 630 -31.18 12.24 -11.65
N ALA A 631 -30.04 12.92 -11.81
CA ALA A 631 -29.70 14.12 -11.06
C ALA A 631 -30.73 15.22 -11.31
N TYR A 632 -31.05 15.50 -12.58
CA TYR A 632 -32.06 16.49 -12.96
C TYR A 632 -33.44 16.18 -12.37
N LEU A 633 -33.90 14.93 -12.45
CA LEU A 633 -35.18 14.50 -11.89
C LEU A 633 -35.23 14.65 -10.35
N ARG A 634 -34.07 14.58 -9.68
CA ARG A 634 -33.98 14.65 -8.22
C ARG A 634 -33.80 16.07 -7.70
N SER A 635 -32.98 16.89 -8.36
CA SER A 635 -32.55 18.20 -7.85
C SER A 635 -33.09 19.39 -8.66
N GLY A 636 -33.66 19.16 -9.85
CA GLY A 636 -34.02 20.20 -10.80
C GLY A 636 -32.84 20.73 -11.63
N SER A 637 -31.60 20.26 -11.37
CA SER A 637 -30.38 20.71 -12.02
C SER A 637 -29.58 19.54 -12.58
N PHE A 638 -28.92 19.74 -13.72
CA PHE A 638 -28.01 18.74 -14.28
C PHE A 638 -26.76 18.60 -13.41
N ALA A 639 -26.19 17.39 -13.38
CA ALA A 639 -24.95 17.11 -12.67
C ALA A 639 -23.74 17.80 -13.35
N ASP A 640 -22.93 18.49 -12.56
CA ASP A 640 -21.63 18.99 -12.95
C ASP A 640 -20.59 17.86 -12.89
N MET A 641 -20.33 17.27 -14.06
CA MET A 641 -19.35 16.18 -14.19
C MET A 641 -17.91 16.63 -13.91
N THR A 642 -17.62 17.94 -13.87
CA THR A 642 -16.27 18.42 -13.54
C THR A 642 -15.91 18.15 -12.08
N MET A 643 -16.91 18.14 -11.18
CA MET A 643 -16.73 17.78 -9.77
C MET A 643 -16.21 16.34 -9.58
N LEU A 644 -16.50 15.42 -10.53
CA LEU A 644 -15.99 14.05 -10.49
C LEU A 644 -14.45 13.97 -10.65
N TRP A 645 -13.84 15.00 -11.24
CA TRP A 645 -12.40 15.06 -11.52
C TRP A 645 -11.62 15.98 -10.57
N GLN A 646 -12.32 16.74 -9.73
CA GLN A 646 -11.76 17.80 -8.90
C GLN A 646 -10.65 17.28 -7.98
N TYR A 647 -10.90 16.16 -7.28
CA TYR A 647 -9.93 15.57 -6.37
C TYR A 647 -8.78 14.84 -7.07
N GLN A 648 -9.01 14.34 -8.29
CA GLN A 648 -7.95 13.74 -9.10
C GLN A 648 -6.95 14.82 -9.50
N LYS A 649 -7.42 16.04 -9.84
CA LYS A 649 -6.55 17.20 -10.12
C LYS A 649 -5.67 17.56 -8.93
N LEU A 650 -6.20 17.46 -7.70
CA LEU A 650 -5.43 17.65 -6.46
C LEU A 650 -4.22 16.70 -6.37
N PHE A 651 -4.44 15.40 -6.58
CA PHE A 651 -3.34 14.42 -6.60
C PHE A 651 -2.41 14.57 -7.81
N PHE A 652 -2.96 14.97 -8.97
CA PHE A 652 -2.14 15.28 -10.14
C PHE A 652 -1.20 16.47 -9.91
N ALA A 653 -1.64 17.46 -9.13
CA ALA A 653 -0.85 18.64 -8.76
C ALA A 653 0.26 18.35 -7.73
N GLY A 654 0.28 17.17 -7.11
CA GLY A 654 1.37 16.76 -6.21
C GLY A 654 0.96 16.48 -4.76
N TYR A 655 -0.32 16.61 -4.42
CA TYR A 655 -0.78 16.43 -3.03
C TYR A 655 -0.50 15.01 -2.52
N PHE A 656 0.27 14.91 -1.43
CA PHE A 656 0.75 13.66 -0.80
C PHE A 656 1.50 12.70 -1.74
N MET A 657 2.14 13.21 -2.79
CA MET A 657 2.98 12.35 -3.62
C MET A 657 4.27 11.96 -2.87
N ILE A 658 4.54 10.66 -2.72
CA ILE A 658 5.72 10.08 -2.04
C ILE A 658 6.52 9.29 -3.09
N PRO A 659 7.87 9.43 -3.16
CA PRO A 659 8.63 8.91 -4.29
C PRO A 659 8.85 7.41 -4.09
N MET A 660 8.85 6.64 -5.18
CA MET A 660 9.09 5.21 -5.10
C MET A 660 10.46 4.92 -4.47
N PRO A 661 10.52 4.23 -3.31
CA PRO A 661 11.78 3.90 -2.68
C PRO A 661 12.59 2.94 -3.56
N PHE A 662 13.91 3.08 -3.57
CA PHE A 662 14.80 2.17 -4.29
C PHE A 662 16.05 1.85 -3.45
N PRO A 663 16.44 0.58 -3.30
CA PRO A 663 15.73 -0.63 -3.77
C PRO A 663 14.50 -0.96 -2.92
N HIS A 664 13.46 -1.57 -3.53
CA HIS A 664 12.22 -1.92 -2.83
C HIS A 664 11.48 -3.09 -3.51
N VAL A 665 10.61 -3.75 -2.74
CA VAL A 665 9.78 -4.89 -3.16
C VAL A 665 8.77 -4.60 -4.28
N TRP A 666 8.46 -3.33 -4.55
CA TRP A 666 7.58 -2.94 -5.66
C TRP A 666 8.17 -3.34 -7.03
N ILE A 667 9.50 -3.46 -7.12
CA ILE A 667 10.22 -3.96 -8.30
C ILE A 667 9.78 -5.39 -8.65
N VAL A 668 9.48 -6.21 -7.62
CA VAL A 668 9.02 -7.59 -7.79
C VAL A 668 7.61 -7.61 -8.40
N ALA A 669 6.74 -6.70 -7.97
CA ALA A 669 5.42 -6.53 -8.58
C ALA A 669 5.53 -6.12 -10.06
N ALA A 670 6.41 -5.17 -10.39
CA ALA A 670 6.69 -4.78 -11.78
C ALA A 670 7.19 -5.97 -12.62
N LEU A 671 8.10 -6.80 -12.07
CA LEU A 671 8.58 -8.01 -12.72
C LEU A 671 7.45 -9.02 -12.96
N ILE A 672 6.54 -9.20 -12.01
CA ILE A 672 5.37 -10.10 -12.12
C ILE A 672 4.43 -9.63 -13.23
N PHE A 673 4.19 -8.31 -13.34
CA PHE A 673 3.41 -7.76 -14.45
C PHE A 673 4.11 -7.98 -15.80
N LEU A 674 5.43 -7.77 -15.88
CA LEU A 674 6.20 -8.01 -17.11
C LEU A 674 6.16 -9.48 -17.55
N VAL A 675 6.24 -10.42 -16.59
CA VAL A 675 6.06 -11.86 -16.82
C VAL A 675 4.66 -12.15 -17.36
N GLY A 676 3.61 -11.51 -16.82
CA GLY A 676 2.24 -11.60 -17.30
C GLY A 676 2.08 -11.14 -18.75
N LEU A 677 2.65 -9.98 -19.09
CA LEU A 677 2.69 -9.46 -20.47
C LEU A 677 3.43 -10.41 -21.40
N LEU A 678 4.54 -11.02 -20.96
CA LEU A 678 5.29 -11.95 -21.80
C LEU A 678 4.51 -13.23 -22.08
N LEU A 679 3.79 -13.76 -21.10
CA LEU A 679 2.91 -14.91 -21.31
C LEU A 679 1.81 -14.59 -22.33
N ALA A 680 1.25 -13.38 -22.30
CA ALA A 680 0.31 -12.92 -23.31
C ALA A 680 0.95 -12.81 -24.71
N VAL A 681 2.12 -12.18 -24.82
CA VAL A 681 2.88 -12.09 -26.08
C VAL A 681 3.22 -13.46 -26.64
N LYS A 682 3.68 -14.39 -25.79
CA LYS A 682 3.94 -15.78 -26.18
C LYS A 682 2.67 -16.45 -26.70
N GLY A 683 1.55 -16.26 -26.01
CA GLY A 683 0.23 -16.74 -26.41
C GLY A 683 -0.19 -16.23 -27.78
N TRP A 684 0.13 -14.97 -28.10
CA TRP A 684 -0.15 -14.38 -29.40
C TRP A 684 0.74 -14.94 -30.52
N LEU A 685 2.03 -15.10 -30.26
CA LEU A 685 3.00 -15.56 -31.26
C LEU A 685 2.91 -17.07 -31.53
N ASN A 686 2.49 -17.87 -30.54
CA ASN A 686 2.39 -19.32 -30.66
C ASN A 686 1.08 -19.75 -31.34
N LYS A 687 1.17 -20.45 -32.49
CA LYS A 687 -0.01 -20.95 -33.22
C LYS A 687 -0.78 -22.03 -32.45
N GLU A 688 -0.09 -22.90 -31.73
CA GLU A 688 -0.71 -23.98 -30.95
C GLU A 688 -1.57 -23.40 -29.80
N GLU A 689 -1.02 -22.43 -29.08
CA GLU A 689 -1.74 -21.77 -27.98
C GLU A 689 -2.95 -20.96 -28.47
N ARG A 690 -2.86 -20.33 -29.65
CA ARG A 690 -4.02 -19.64 -30.27
C ARG A 690 -5.13 -20.58 -30.69
N SER A 691 -4.77 -21.78 -31.13
CA SER A 691 -5.71 -22.78 -31.63
C SER A 691 -6.40 -23.53 -30.48
N ASN A 692 -5.73 -23.66 -29.33
CA ASN A 692 -6.29 -24.26 -28.12
C ASN A 692 -7.21 -23.27 -27.37
N PRO A 693 -8.52 -23.53 -27.26
CA PRO A 693 -9.47 -22.61 -26.62
C PRO A 693 -9.15 -22.31 -25.16
N ASP A 694 -8.69 -23.31 -24.39
CA ASP A 694 -8.40 -23.18 -22.96
C ASP A 694 -7.14 -22.34 -22.73
N MET A 695 -6.08 -22.58 -23.50
CA MET A 695 -4.86 -21.78 -23.40
C MET A 695 -5.11 -20.34 -23.85
N ARG A 696 -5.88 -20.14 -24.92
CA ARG A 696 -6.31 -18.82 -25.37
C ARG A 696 -7.10 -18.08 -24.28
N ALA A 697 -8.07 -18.75 -23.64
CA ALA A 697 -8.84 -18.15 -22.54
C ALA A 697 -7.93 -17.76 -21.36
N LYS A 698 -7.01 -18.65 -20.96
CA LYS A 698 -6.04 -18.40 -19.89
C LYS A 698 -5.13 -17.20 -20.18
N ASN A 699 -4.62 -17.10 -21.42
CA ASN A 699 -3.79 -15.97 -21.85
C ASN A 699 -4.55 -14.64 -21.85
N ILE A 700 -5.85 -14.64 -22.18
CA ILE A 700 -6.71 -13.43 -22.09
C ILE A 700 -6.91 -13.02 -20.62
N VAL A 701 -7.14 -13.98 -19.72
CA VAL A 701 -7.31 -13.69 -18.28
C VAL A 701 -6.03 -13.11 -17.68
N ILE A 702 -4.87 -13.73 -17.96
CA ILE A 702 -3.57 -13.23 -17.49
C ILE A 702 -3.35 -11.81 -18.00
N PHE A 703 -3.59 -11.58 -19.29
CA PHE A 703 -3.44 -10.26 -19.89
C PHE A 703 -4.34 -9.21 -19.23
N PHE A 704 -5.64 -9.51 -19.05
CA PHE A 704 -6.57 -8.60 -18.35
C PHE A 704 -6.11 -8.28 -16.94
N LEU A 705 -5.78 -9.30 -16.15
CA LEU A 705 -5.32 -9.13 -14.76
C LEU A 705 -4.02 -8.33 -14.69
N THR A 706 -3.10 -8.52 -15.64
CA THR A 706 -1.87 -7.73 -15.73
C THR A 706 -2.12 -6.26 -16.07
N VAL A 707 -2.94 -5.97 -17.09
CA VAL A 707 -3.25 -4.58 -17.48
C VAL A 707 -4.02 -3.86 -16.36
N MET A 708 -4.98 -4.55 -15.74
CA MET A 708 -5.72 -4.02 -14.60
C MET A 708 -4.80 -3.79 -13.39
N GLY A 709 -3.90 -4.74 -13.09
CA GLY A 709 -2.91 -4.61 -12.03
C GLY A 709 -2.00 -3.41 -12.22
N LEU A 710 -1.45 -3.22 -13.43
CA LEU A 710 -0.63 -2.05 -13.78
C LEU A 710 -1.40 -0.74 -13.63
N GLY A 711 -2.66 -0.71 -14.05
CA GLY A 711 -3.53 0.44 -13.87
C GLY A 711 -3.78 0.76 -12.38
N LEU A 712 -4.16 -0.23 -11.56
CA LEU A 712 -4.40 -0.01 -10.13
C LEU A 712 -3.11 0.34 -9.36
N PHE A 713 -1.95 -0.06 -9.87
CA PHE A 713 -0.64 0.25 -9.29
C PHE A 713 -0.29 1.75 -9.36
N THR A 714 -0.93 2.51 -10.26
CA THR A 714 -0.83 3.99 -10.29
C THR A 714 -1.15 4.63 -8.93
N TYR A 715 -2.01 4.01 -8.12
CA TYR A 715 -2.30 4.49 -6.78
C TYR A 715 -1.07 4.42 -5.86
N TYR A 716 -0.29 3.33 -5.94
CA TYR A 716 0.95 3.19 -5.18
C TYR A 716 2.03 4.13 -5.72
N GLU A 717 2.20 4.23 -7.05
CA GLU A 717 3.15 5.19 -7.64
C GLU A 717 2.88 6.63 -7.16
N GLY A 718 1.62 7.05 -7.19
CA GLY A 718 1.20 8.36 -6.73
C GLY A 718 1.34 8.57 -5.21
N ARG A 719 1.49 7.52 -4.41
CA ARG A 719 1.63 7.58 -2.94
C ARG A 719 2.53 6.45 -2.43
N SER A 720 3.81 6.44 -2.78
CA SER A 720 4.72 5.29 -2.59
C SER A 720 5.12 4.96 -1.13
N HIS A 721 4.12 4.80 -0.26
CA HIS A 721 4.23 4.37 1.13
C HIS A 721 3.80 2.90 1.26
N ASP A 722 4.49 2.12 2.09
CA ASP A 722 4.25 0.69 2.30
C ASP A 722 2.77 0.34 2.57
N LEU A 723 2.07 1.13 3.38
CA LEU A 723 0.64 0.93 3.68
C LEU A 723 -0.27 1.04 2.44
N THR A 724 0.07 1.89 1.48
CA THR A 724 -0.72 2.01 0.25
C THR A 724 -0.43 0.89 -0.74
N PHE A 725 0.75 0.26 -0.62
CA PHE A 725 1.16 -0.83 -1.49
C PHE A 725 0.28 -2.07 -1.30
N TYR A 726 -0.28 -2.28 -0.11
CA TYR A 726 -1.24 -3.37 0.16
C TYR A 726 -2.45 -3.33 -0.77
N GLY A 727 -2.88 -2.13 -1.17
CA GLY A 727 -4.02 -1.93 -2.06
C GLY A 727 -3.91 -2.74 -3.35
N PRO A 728 -2.97 -2.41 -4.26
CA PRO A 728 -2.84 -3.10 -5.55
C PRO A 728 -2.30 -4.55 -5.45
N MET A 729 -1.74 -4.96 -4.30
CA MET A 729 -1.04 -6.25 -4.16
C MET A 729 -1.91 -7.48 -4.36
N PHE A 730 -3.23 -7.41 -4.18
CA PHE A 730 -4.09 -8.57 -4.48
C PHE A 730 -3.96 -9.01 -5.94
N THR A 731 -3.75 -8.07 -6.88
CA THR A 731 -3.56 -8.40 -8.31
C THR A 731 -2.26 -9.18 -8.56
N VAL A 732 -1.20 -8.80 -7.84
CA VAL A 732 0.12 -9.44 -7.88
C VAL A 732 0.02 -10.86 -7.30
N ILE A 733 -0.67 -11.03 -6.16
CA ILE A 733 -0.88 -12.34 -5.52
C ILE A 733 -1.72 -13.26 -6.40
N LEU A 734 -2.76 -12.74 -7.06
CA LEU A 734 -3.56 -13.50 -8.02
C LEU A 734 -2.69 -13.99 -9.22
N LEU A 735 -1.84 -13.12 -9.78
CA LEU A 735 -0.90 -13.50 -10.84
C LEU A 735 0.10 -14.56 -10.36
N LEU A 736 0.71 -14.38 -9.20
CA LEU A 736 1.62 -15.36 -8.61
C LEU A 736 0.96 -16.72 -8.41
N THR A 737 -0.30 -16.74 -7.97
CA THR A 737 -1.07 -17.98 -7.80
C THR A 737 -1.31 -18.67 -9.15
N LEU A 738 -1.66 -17.92 -10.20
CA LEU A 738 -1.79 -18.46 -11.56
C LEU A 738 -0.44 -18.98 -12.09
N PHE A 739 0.65 -18.27 -11.83
CA PHE A 739 2.00 -18.67 -12.24
C PHE A 739 2.45 -19.93 -11.51
N ALA A 740 2.20 -20.03 -10.20
CA ALA A 740 2.47 -21.23 -9.41
C ALA A 740 1.76 -22.45 -10.01
N ASP A 741 0.47 -22.32 -10.38
CA ASP A 741 -0.25 -23.40 -11.05
C ASP A 741 0.35 -23.74 -12.41
N ILE A 742 0.67 -22.75 -13.24
CA ILE A 742 1.31 -23.00 -14.55
C ILE A 742 2.63 -23.75 -14.38
N LEU A 743 3.49 -23.31 -13.47
CA LEU A 743 4.80 -23.91 -13.24
C LEU A 743 4.68 -25.32 -12.67
N TYR A 744 3.79 -25.52 -11.69
CA TYR A 744 3.50 -26.84 -11.11
C TYR A 744 3.00 -27.83 -12.17
N GLN A 745 1.99 -27.44 -12.97
CA GLN A 745 1.46 -28.32 -14.02
C GLN A 745 2.53 -28.67 -15.06
N ASN A 746 3.38 -27.71 -15.43
CA ASN A 746 4.48 -27.95 -16.36
C ASN A 746 5.55 -28.88 -15.78
N TYR A 747 5.85 -28.78 -14.48
CA TYR A 747 6.83 -29.64 -13.81
C TYR A 747 6.30 -31.06 -13.63
N VAL A 748 5.08 -31.23 -13.10
CA VAL A 748 4.49 -32.55 -12.84
C VAL A 748 4.27 -33.35 -14.13
N THR A 749 3.92 -32.67 -15.23
CA THR A 749 3.77 -33.34 -16.54
C THR A 749 5.12 -33.66 -17.20
N HIS A 750 6.18 -32.90 -16.89
CA HIS A 750 7.49 -33.02 -17.52
C HIS A 750 8.58 -32.77 -16.48
N THR A 751 8.90 -33.78 -15.68
CA THR A 751 9.80 -33.66 -14.52
C THR A 751 11.24 -33.27 -14.85
N GLU A 752 11.66 -33.40 -16.11
CA GLU A 752 12.95 -32.92 -16.62
C GLU A 752 13.03 -31.38 -16.73
N ARG A 753 11.91 -30.67 -16.54
CA ARG A 753 11.81 -29.20 -16.54
C ARG A 753 12.23 -28.60 -15.19
N TYR A 754 13.43 -28.93 -14.71
CA TYR A 754 13.92 -28.54 -13.38
C TYR A 754 13.76 -27.04 -13.05
N GLY A 755 14.04 -26.16 -14.02
CA GLY A 755 13.87 -24.71 -13.81
C GLY A 755 12.44 -24.32 -13.40
N TYR A 756 11.42 -24.99 -13.95
CA TYR A 756 10.02 -24.70 -13.60
C TYR A 756 9.70 -25.18 -12.20
N GLY A 757 10.24 -26.33 -11.79
CA GLY A 757 10.11 -26.84 -10.42
C GLY A 757 10.73 -25.90 -9.39
N ILE A 758 11.93 -25.38 -9.68
CA ILE A 758 12.62 -24.42 -8.80
C ILE A 758 11.84 -23.10 -8.68
N PHE A 759 11.41 -22.51 -9.81
CA PHE A 759 10.58 -21.30 -9.75
C PHE A 759 9.25 -21.51 -9.05
N PHE A 760 8.61 -22.66 -9.31
CA PHE A 760 7.39 -23.04 -8.61
C PHE A 760 7.63 -23.04 -7.10
N LEU A 761 8.70 -23.67 -6.62
CA LEU A 761 9.02 -23.74 -5.20
C LEU A 761 9.36 -22.39 -4.59
N PHE A 762 9.99 -21.48 -5.34
CA PHE A 762 10.23 -20.12 -4.87
C PHE A 762 8.93 -19.34 -4.64
N ILE A 763 8.00 -19.39 -5.60
CA ILE A 763 6.67 -18.79 -5.44
C ILE A 763 5.88 -19.49 -4.34
N PHE A 764 5.96 -20.83 -4.28
CA PHE A 764 5.28 -21.63 -3.28
C PHE A 764 5.79 -21.35 -1.86
N PHE A 765 7.10 -21.12 -1.68
CA PHE A 765 7.68 -20.73 -0.39
C PHE A 765 7.08 -19.43 0.14
N PHE A 766 6.83 -18.47 -0.73
CA PHE A 766 6.13 -17.25 -0.36
C PHE A 766 4.65 -17.52 -0.04
N LEU A 767 3.90 -18.14 -0.95
CA LEU A 767 2.45 -18.36 -0.78
C LEU A 767 2.13 -19.26 0.43
N PHE A 768 2.95 -20.28 0.68
CA PHE A 768 2.75 -21.23 1.76
C PHE A 768 3.06 -20.64 3.15
N SER A 769 3.77 -19.51 3.23
CA SER A 769 4.02 -18.83 4.50
C SER A 769 2.73 -18.22 5.07
N SER A 770 1.83 -17.72 4.22
CA SER A 770 0.62 -17.03 4.63
C SER A 770 -0.35 -17.85 5.47
N PRO A 771 -0.74 -19.09 5.11
CA PRO A 771 -1.60 -19.90 5.97
C PRO A 771 -0.96 -20.22 7.32
N ILE A 772 0.38 -20.38 7.39
CA ILE A 772 1.09 -20.60 8.64
C ILE A 772 1.00 -19.35 9.54
N ASN A 773 1.22 -18.17 8.97
CA ASN A 773 1.12 -16.91 9.72
C ASN A 773 -0.33 -16.59 10.14
N LEU A 774 -1.33 -16.90 9.31
CA LEU A 774 -2.74 -16.76 9.70
C LEU A 774 -3.08 -17.60 10.94
N ILE A 775 -2.57 -18.82 11.00
CA ILE A 775 -2.76 -19.70 12.16
C ILE A 775 -1.99 -19.16 13.37
N ALA A 776 -0.73 -18.75 13.18
CA ALA A 776 0.10 -18.19 14.24
C ALA A 776 -0.51 -16.91 14.85
N ASN A 777 -1.16 -16.08 14.04
CA ASN A 777 -1.82 -14.84 14.46
C ASN A 777 -3.30 -15.01 14.86
N SER A 778 -3.80 -16.24 14.95
CA SER A 778 -5.20 -16.52 15.33
C SER A 778 -5.60 -15.87 16.66
N GLY A 779 -4.71 -15.84 17.67
CA GLY A 779 -4.96 -15.16 18.94
C GLY A 779 -5.14 -13.64 18.82
N LYS A 780 -4.36 -13.00 17.93
CA LYS A 780 -4.49 -11.57 17.59
C LYS A 780 -5.85 -11.29 16.95
N TYR A 781 -6.24 -12.10 15.96
CA TYR A 781 -7.53 -11.95 15.29
C TYR A 781 -8.72 -12.24 16.21
N TYR A 782 -8.59 -13.23 17.09
CA TYR A 782 -9.58 -13.52 18.13
C TYR A 782 -9.76 -12.30 19.04
N SER A 783 -8.67 -11.72 19.55
CA SER A 783 -8.71 -10.50 20.37
C SER A 783 -9.43 -9.34 19.67
N TRP A 784 -9.15 -9.11 18.38
CA TRP A 784 -9.86 -8.09 17.61
C TRP A 784 -11.34 -8.36 17.49
N VAL A 785 -11.72 -9.60 17.13
CA VAL A 785 -13.13 -10.00 17.02
C VAL A 785 -13.83 -9.87 18.37
N THR A 786 -13.22 -10.33 19.47
CA THR A 786 -13.83 -10.23 20.80
C THR A 786 -13.94 -8.79 21.28
N THR A 787 -12.97 -7.94 20.97
CA THR A 787 -13.01 -6.50 21.31
C THR A 787 -14.13 -5.81 20.53
N ARG A 788 -14.25 -6.08 19.23
CA ARG A 788 -15.32 -5.52 18.39
C ARG A 788 -16.69 -6.04 18.82
N ALA A 789 -16.82 -7.34 19.08
CA ALA A 789 -18.05 -7.96 19.55
C ALA A 789 -18.47 -7.46 20.94
N SER A 790 -17.54 -7.31 21.88
CA SER A 790 -17.86 -6.77 23.21
C SER A 790 -18.31 -5.32 23.14
N THR A 791 -17.73 -4.51 22.24
CA THR A 791 -18.13 -3.13 22.04
C THR A 791 -19.52 -3.02 21.39
N LEU A 792 -19.86 -3.93 20.48
CA LEU A 792 -21.22 -4.03 19.92
C LEU A 792 -22.28 -4.35 20.99
N LEU A 793 -21.90 -5.14 22.02
CA LEU A 793 -22.79 -5.52 23.12
C LEU A 793 -22.86 -4.47 24.23
N GLN A 794 -21.79 -3.70 24.44
CA GLN A 794 -21.74 -2.63 25.43
C GLN A 794 -22.32 -1.34 24.83
N GLY A 795 -23.63 -1.15 25.00
CA GLY A 795 -24.34 0.10 24.67
C GLY A 795 -24.04 1.25 25.65
N SER A 796 -22.77 1.58 25.87
CA SER A 796 -22.38 2.63 26.80
C SER A 796 -22.63 4.03 26.23
N GLN A 797 -23.06 4.94 27.10
CA GLN A 797 -23.13 6.37 26.82
C GLN A 797 -21.70 6.94 26.73
N THR A 798 -21.31 7.42 25.55
CA THR A 798 -20.01 8.02 25.26
C THR A 798 -20.17 9.50 24.91
N MET A 799 -19.05 10.22 24.79
CA MET A 799 -19.07 11.63 24.31
C MET A 799 -19.81 11.73 22.97
N MET A 800 -19.59 10.76 22.08
CA MET A 800 -20.25 10.74 20.77
C MET A 800 -21.77 10.58 20.90
N THR A 801 -22.25 9.66 21.74
CA THR A 801 -23.70 9.46 21.92
C THR A 801 -24.35 10.68 22.55
N ARG A 802 -23.72 11.29 23.58
CA ARG A 802 -24.25 12.49 24.22
C ARG A 802 -24.29 13.71 23.28
N ASN A 803 -23.27 13.88 22.43
CA ASN A 803 -23.27 14.96 21.45
C ASN A 803 -24.32 14.74 20.35
N VAL A 804 -24.53 13.50 19.90
CA VAL A 804 -25.64 13.17 18.99
C VAL A 804 -27.00 13.45 19.65
N ASP A 805 -27.18 13.01 20.91
CA ASP A 805 -28.40 13.24 21.69
C ASP A 805 -28.65 14.75 21.87
N PHE A 806 -27.60 15.54 22.12
CA PHE A 806 -27.66 17.00 22.23
C PHE A 806 -28.08 17.68 20.92
N ILE A 807 -27.57 17.23 19.77
CA ILE A 807 -28.04 17.73 18.47
C ILE A 807 -29.50 17.36 18.27
N GLN A 808 -29.88 16.10 18.54
CA GLN A 808 -31.26 15.62 18.38
C GLN A 808 -32.25 16.33 19.31
N SER A 809 -31.84 16.73 20.52
CA SER A 809 -32.72 17.48 21.43
C SER A 809 -33.00 18.90 20.94
N HIS A 810 -32.17 19.43 20.04
CA HIS A 810 -32.26 20.77 19.49
C HIS A 810 -32.68 20.82 18.02
N THR A 811 -32.92 19.66 17.38
CA THR A 811 -33.19 19.59 15.95
C THR A 811 -34.30 18.60 15.61
N THR A 812 -34.81 18.70 14.40
CA THR A 812 -35.78 17.77 13.82
C THR A 812 -35.15 16.99 12.66
N ARG A 813 -35.71 15.83 12.36
CA ARG A 813 -35.21 14.99 11.27
C ARG A 813 -35.28 15.74 9.93
N GLY A 814 -34.14 15.81 9.23
CA GLY A 814 -33.99 16.50 7.95
C GLY A 814 -33.84 18.01 8.06
N GLU A 815 -33.77 18.57 9.28
CA GLU A 815 -33.52 19.99 9.49
C GLU A 815 -32.16 20.40 8.90
N HIS A 816 -32.14 21.59 8.31
CA HIS A 816 -30.95 22.21 7.75
C HIS A 816 -30.15 22.85 8.89
N ILE A 817 -28.96 22.33 9.16
CA ILE A 817 -28.07 22.83 10.21
C ILE A 817 -26.61 22.82 9.75
N ILE A 818 -25.77 23.54 10.48
CA ILE A 818 -24.33 23.56 10.32
C ILE A 818 -23.67 22.80 11.47
N ILE A 819 -22.75 21.90 11.17
CA ILE A 819 -21.94 21.19 12.18
C ILE A 819 -20.47 21.39 11.84
N PHE A 820 -19.71 21.98 12.76
CA PHE A 820 -18.25 22.05 12.72
C PHE A 820 -17.65 21.08 13.72
N SER A 821 -16.77 20.19 13.24
CA SER A 821 -16.10 19.21 14.09
C SER A 821 -14.61 19.09 13.78
N LYS A 822 -13.75 19.35 14.78
CA LYS A 822 -12.30 19.42 14.58
C LYS A 822 -11.68 18.04 14.40
N LYS A 823 -12.35 17.03 14.94
CA LYS A 823 -11.95 15.62 14.90
C LYS A 823 -12.65 14.84 13.79
N PHE A 824 -13.19 15.54 12.77
CA PHE A 824 -13.79 14.92 11.58
C PHE A 824 -15.02 14.06 11.93
N TYR A 825 -15.85 14.52 12.86
CA TYR A 825 -17.06 13.79 13.29
C TYR A 825 -18.34 14.33 12.63
N ASP A 826 -18.25 15.32 11.75
CA ASP A 826 -19.41 15.91 11.07
C ASP A 826 -20.23 14.86 10.31
N GLY A 827 -19.59 13.94 9.57
CA GLY A 827 -20.30 12.85 8.90
C GLY A 827 -21.06 11.96 9.88
N ILE A 828 -20.45 11.65 11.03
CA ILE A 828 -21.05 10.84 12.10
C ILE A 828 -22.25 11.58 12.70
N PHE A 829 -22.07 12.84 13.08
CA PHE A 829 -23.12 13.65 13.68
C PHE A 829 -24.30 13.84 12.74
N TYR A 830 -24.08 14.20 11.47
CA TYR A 830 -25.17 14.31 10.49
C TYR A 830 -25.90 12.98 10.26
N GLY A 831 -25.16 11.88 10.15
CA GLY A 831 -25.73 10.55 9.91
C GLY A 831 -26.60 10.05 11.06
N GLU A 832 -26.12 10.18 12.30
CA GLU A 832 -26.82 9.68 13.50
C GLU A 832 -27.92 10.63 13.98
N SER A 833 -27.73 11.96 13.89
CA SER A 833 -28.80 12.93 14.17
C SER A 833 -29.86 13.02 13.07
N ARG A 834 -29.55 12.49 11.87
CA ARG A 834 -30.41 12.52 10.67
C ARG A 834 -30.76 13.95 10.27
N THR A 835 -29.77 14.81 10.26
CA THR A 835 -29.86 16.23 9.91
C THR A 835 -29.15 16.47 8.57
N ARG A 836 -29.51 17.56 7.90
CA ARG A 836 -28.96 17.94 6.60
C ARG A 836 -27.98 19.08 6.77
N SER A 837 -26.83 19.01 6.12
CA SER A 837 -25.91 20.15 6.05
C SER A 837 -26.54 21.27 5.22
N SER A 838 -26.63 22.46 5.81
CA SER A 838 -27.03 23.67 5.08
C SER A 838 -26.04 24.07 3.98
N MET A 839 -24.79 23.64 4.10
CA MET A 839 -23.70 24.05 3.21
C MET A 839 -23.44 23.01 2.13
N ASP A 840 -23.33 23.44 0.88
CA ASP A 840 -23.08 22.59 -0.28
C ASP A 840 -21.59 22.30 -0.50
N ILE A 841 -20.91 21.92 0.59
CA ILE A 841 -19.51 21.54 0.63
C ILE A 841 -19.37 20.05 1.00
N SER A 842 -18.19 19.50 0.73
CA SER A 842 -17.84 18.13 1.11
C SER A 842 -17.60 18.00 2.62
N ALA A 843 -17.28 16.79 3.07
CA ALA A 843 -16.93 16.51 4.45
C ALA A 843 -15.77 17.39 4.93
N SER A 844 -15.68 17.62 6.24
CA SER A 844 -14.60 18.41 6.85
C SER A 844 -13.19 17.93 6.46
N THR A 845 -13.04 16.63 6.25
CA THR A 845 -11.80 15.97 5.78
C THR A 845 -11.40 16.27 4.35
N ASP A 846 -12.35 16.73 3.52
CA ASP A 846 -12.24 16.86 2.07
C ASP A 846 -12.26 18.34 1.59
N ILE A 847 -12.11 19.29 2.51
CA ILE A 847 -12.01 20.72 2.19
C ILE A 847 -10.55 21.05 1.86
N PHE A 848 -10.29 21.35 0.58
CA PHE A 848 -8.95 21.63 0.07
C PHE A 848 -8.85 22.96 -0.66
N PHE A 849 -9.97 23.55 -1.08
CA PHE A 849 -10.01 24.66 -2.02
C PHE A 849 -10.27 25.98 -1.29
N LYS A 850 -9.55 27.05 -1.69
CA LYS A 850 -9.79 28.40 -1.14
C LYS A 850 -11.23 28.85 -1.36
N SER A 851 -11.79 28.53 -2.52
CA SER A 851 -13.19 28.85 -2.87
C SER A 851 -14.21 28.17 -1.95
N GLU A 852 -13.91 27.01 -1.36
CA GLU A 852 -14.82 26.35 -0.41
C GLU A 852 -14.85 27.10 0.92
N VAL A 853 -13.70 27.61 1.38
CA VAL A 853 -13.60 28.43 2.59
C VAL A 853 -14.23 29.81 2.36
N GLU A 854 -14.03 30.42 1.20
CA GLU A 854 -14.70 31.67 0.83
C GLU A 854 -16.23 31.51 0.81
N TYR A 855 -16.74 30.42 0.23
CA TYR A 855 -18.15 30.06 0.27
C TYR A 855 -18.65 29.87 1.71
N LEU A 856 -17.89 29.16 2.54
CA LEU A 856 -18.18 28.94 3.95
C LEU A 856 -18.32 30.26 4.72
N MET A 857 -17.35 31.15 4.57
CA MET A 857 -17.34 32.46 5.23
C MET A 857 -18.52 33.32 4.78
N HIS A 858 -18.81 33.33 3.47
CA HIS A 858 -19.95 34.06 2.92
C HIS A 858 -21.27 33.49 3.48
N PHE A 859 -21.42 32.17 3.49
CA PHE A 859 -22.60 31.50 4.04
C PHE A 859 -22.82 31.87 5.51
N LEU A 860 -21.79 31.81 6.36
CA LEU A 860 -21.92 32.15 7.78
C LEU A 860 -22.30 33.62 8.02
N LYS A 861 -21.79 34.54 7.19
CA LYS A 861 -22.14 35.97 7.22
C LYS A 861 -23.54 36.26 6.73
N CYS A 862 -24.11 35.40 5.89
CA CYS A 862 -25.47 35.55 5.37
C CYS A 862 -26.50 34.68 6.09
N ASN A 863 -26.06 33.70 6.89
CA ASN A 863 -26.95 32.84 7.66
C ASN A 863 -27.83 33.68 8.61
N THR A 864 -29.13 33.48 8.57
CA THR A 864 -30.09 34.17 9.46
C THR A 864 -30.80 33.22 10.41
N ASN A 865 -30.94 31.94 10.05
CA ASN A 865 -31.86 31.02 10.71
C ASN A 865 -31.27 29.64 11.01
N ASP A 866 -30.19 29.24 10.34
CA ASP A 866 -29.66 27.89 10.50
C ASP A 866 -28.89 27.76 11.81
N LYS A 867 -29.20 26.70 12.54
CA LYS A 867 -28.55 26.34 13.81
C LYS A 867 -27.12 25.89 13.54
N VAL A 868 -26.19 26.38 14.35
CA VAL A 868 -24.76 26.06 14.21
C VAL A 868 -24.29 25.27 15.42
N PHE A 869 -23.77 24.06 15.21
CA PHE A 869 -23.19 23.22 16.24
C PHE A 869 -21.68 23.18 16.07
N VAL A 870 -20.93 23.36 17.16
CA VAL A 870 -19.46 23.42 17.14
C VAL A 870 -18.89 22.47 18.18
N TYR A 871 -17.94 21.62 17.77
CA TYR A 871 -17.25 20.67 18.66
C TYR A 871 -15.76 20.46 18.31
N PRO A 872 -14.84 20.59 19.29
CA PRO A 872 -15.06 21.13 20.64
C PRO A 872 -15.19 22.67 20.63
N SER A 873 -15.91 23.25 21.59
CA SER A 873 -16.09 24.70 21.73
C SER A 873 -14.87 25.41 22.30
N SER A 874 -13.98 24.67 22.97
CA SER A 874 -12.72 25.20 23.50
C SER A 874 -11.70 25.55 22.42
N ASP A 875 -11.87 25.04 21.21
CA ASP A 875 -10.89 25.13 20.13
C ASP A 875 -11.61 25.37 18.81
N TYR A 876 -11.74 26.66 18.48
CA TYR A 876 -12.45 27.06 17.28
C TYR A 876 -11.63 26.89 16.00
N ALA A 877 -10.35 26.49 16.01
CA ALA A 877 -9.50 26.55 14.81
C ALA A 877 -9.98 25.63 13.66
N TYR A 878 -10.97 26.09 12.89
CA TYR A 878 -11.68 25.37 11.85
C TYR A 878 -11.32 25.96 10.50
N TYR A 879 -10.44 25.28 9.76
CA TYR A 879 -10.03 25.60 8.39
C TYR A 879 -9.23 26.90 8.21
N ASP A 880 -9.69 28.00 8.81
CA ASP A 880 -9.17 29.36 8.67
C ASP A 880 -9.61 30.23 9.86
N ASP A 881 -8.69 31.04 10.41
CA ASP A 881 -8.92 31.88 11.59
C ASP A 881 -10.10 32.86 11.42
N TYR A 882 -10.43 33.27 10.19
CA TYR A 882 -11.56 34.14 9.93
C TYR A 882 -12.92 33.47 10.16
N VAL A 883 -13.01 32.15 10.00
CA VAL A 883 -14.24 31.40 10.31
C VAL A 883 -14.51 31.46 11.82
N ASP A 884 -13.46 31.29 12.62
CA ASP A 884 -13.51 31.40 14.06
C ASP A 884 -13.95 32.80 14.50
N ASP A 885 -13.39 33.84 13.87
CA ASP A 885 -13.75 35.22 14.17
C ASP A 885 -15.23 35.49 13.90
N ILE A 886 -15.78 34.98 12.80
CA ILE A 886 -17.22 35.10 12.52
C ILE A 886 -18.03 34.38 13.60
N LEU A 887 -17.67 33.16 13.96
CA LEU A 887 -18.38 32.39 14.99
C LEU A 887 -18.30 33.03 16.38
N ARG A 888 -17.17 33.65 16.73
CA ARG A 888 -16.98 34.30 18.04
C ARG A 888 -17.67 35.66 18.14
N ASN A 889 -17.67 36.44 17.05
CA ASN A 889 -18.13 37.83 17.06
C ASN A 889 -19.60 37.97 16.63
N GLU A 890 -20.08 37.15 15.70
CA GLU A 890 -21.42 37.28 15.13
C GLU A 890 -22.43 36.27 15.69
N TYR A 891 -22.00 35.24 16.41
CA TYR A 891 -22.89 34.22 16.99
C TYR A 891 -22.85 34.22 18.53
N SER A 892 -23.94 33.81 19.15
CA SER A 892 -24.06 33.61 20.60
C SER A 892 -24.37 32.16 20.94
N VAL A 893 -23.81 31.70 22.06
CA VAL A 893 -24.10 30.37 22.61
C VAL A 893 -25.52 30.35 23.16
N VAL A 894 -26.37 29.49 22.60
CA VAL A 894 -27.74 29.24 23.06
C VAL A 894 -27.77 28.14 24.10
N ASP A 895 -27.07 27.04 23.85
CA ASP A 895 -26.94 25.92 24.79
C ASP A 895 -25.59 25.22 24.65
N LYS A 896 -25.18 24.46 25.67
CA LYS A 896 -23.91 23.73 25.72
C LYS A 896 -24.10 22.33 26.29
N SER A 897 -23.57 21.33 25.59
CA SER A 897 -23.50 19.96 26.06
C SER A 897 -22.47 19.77 27.18
N THR A 898 -22.57 18.64 27.89
CA THR A 898 -21.59 18.22 28.90
C THR A 898 -20.20 17.93 28.34
N ASP A 899 -20.09 17.67 27.03
CA ASP A 899 -18.85 17.25 26.36
C ASP A 899 -18.35 18.32 25.39
N ASP A 900 -18.51 19.59 25.76
CA ASP A 900 -17.92 20.74 25.05
C ASP A 900 -18.45 21.02 23.63
N MET A 901 -19.52 20.36 23.18
CA MET A 901 -20.28 20.81 22.01
C MET A 901 -21.18 22.00 22.40
N VAL A 902 -21.19 23.04 21.57
CA VAL A 902 -22.08 24.22 21.73
C VAL A 902 -23.05 24.34 20.57
N PHE A 903 -24.26 24.80 20.89
CA PHE A 903 -25.25 25.25 19.94
C PHE A 903 -25.23 26.78 19.89
N LEU A 904 -24.97 27.34 18.70
CA LEU A 904 -24.88 28.75 18.43
C LEU A 904 -26.02 29.23 17.51
N MET A 905 -26.48 30.45 17.75
CA MET A 905 -27.38 31.20 16.87
C MET A 905 -26.77 32.55 16.55
N LYS A 906 -27.04 33.07 15.35
CA LYS A 906 -26.53 34.38 14.95
C LYS A 906 -27.18 35.50 15.76
N ASN A 907 -26.37 36.50 16.14
CA ASN A 907 -26.81 37.66 16.90
C ASN A 907 -27.74 38.55 16.05
N VAL A 908 -28.96 38.80 16.54
CA VAL A 908 -29.99 39.60 15.85
C VAL A 908 -29.54 41.06 15.58
N SER A 909 -28.55 41.57 16.32
CA SER A 909 -27.97 42.91 16.15
C SER A 909 -26.83 42.99 15.13
N SER A 910 -26.36 41.86 14.57
CA SER A 910 -25.37 41.88 13.50
C SER A 910 -26.07 42.26 12.20
N THR A 911 -25.72 43.41 11.62
CA THR A 911 -26.27 43.81 10.31
C THR A 911 -25.90 42.77 9.27
N VAL A 912 -26.89 42.21 8.56
CA VAL A 912 -26.65 41.36 7.39
C VAL A 912 -25.72 42.12 6.45
N SER A 913 -24.54 41.57 6.18
CA SER A 913 -23.53 42.27 5.40
C SER A 913 -24.05 42.59 4.00
N GLU A 914 -23.75 43.80 3.49
CA GLU A 914 -24.03 44.16 2.10
C GLU A 914 -23.43 43.08 1.16
N GLY A 915 -24.27 42.45 0.34
CA GLY A 915 -23.86 41.40 -0.61
C GLY A 915 -24.46 40.02 -0.37
N CYS A 916 -25.28 39.81 0.66
CA CYS A 916 -26.12 38.62 0.79
C CYS A 916 -27.30 38.71 -0.20
N ILE A 917 -27.19 38.03 -1.35
CA ILE A 917 -28.29 37.85 -2.31
C ILE A 917 -28.59 36.35 -2.36
N ASP A 918 -29.88 36.00 -2.30
CA ASP A 918 -30.43 34.63 -2.29
C ASP A 918 -29.97 33.73 -3.45
#